data_AF-A0A7S0GTU0-F1
#
_entry.id   AF-A0A7S0GTU0-F1
#
_cell.length_a   1.000
_cell.length_b   1.000
_cell.length_c   1.000
_cell.angle_alpha   90.00
_cell.angle_beta   90.00
_cell.angle_gamma   90.00
#
_symmetry.space_group_name_H-M   'P 1'
#
loop_
_entity.id
_entity.type
_entity.pdbx_description
1 polymer ?
#
loop_
_entity_poly.entity_id
_entity_poly.type
_entity_poly.pdbx_seq_one_letter_code
_entity_poly.pdbx_strand_id
1 'polypeptide(L)'
;MESAEALDTGSAVCLMGGYGGGMLGGDSFRVNITVEDNATLQLGTQSSTKVYKSPAQSHLHSKATTLMEMDATVGAGGLLVVTPDSVVPFKNARFSQKQAIYLHQPSISEGAASGGSCVVVDICSAGRSMYGGGGGFEGFNSHDGPGERWQFDLFESRIDVHQVGYEIKGKKNDGKNKGQMRSLVTESVRLQAETRGETAWGMDIYHKMESFASVIIAGPRTVNLAANVERVARQVNVQLGKSEGLRISPKWALGKDATLTSPSDPAKPTTSLPPLEKKVIMSVSRHDAEIDLQLDSDTIQVPVVVARIASESAEDIIRVLHHCLAPLESELGEAPYHDRIHARNLPTTAQSPASSDSRDFDEKTSREARKDSTDTLTHGTSDAAGPTRKTKQSWGALWSLMTLSDAALPTGGFAHSGGLEAAKYLRLLGNKKGSPQSPQELERNLKEFVRSSVISQISLQAPFCTSASRLARTHLGVDLNEGRQELRKGKGLEDEYLALDMHLDTFLVANPPARRASLSQGRALMRLAPMWLRHRDDEENRQACKIISRILDLVEASDCRGHLAITHGIVAETLNIDIFSSIECLAFSSLRDVVAAAIRLDLIGPSRAIALQASLEQEVSEAVMLAMQLGPSEAATCAPLLEAAHLAHDTMDVRLFQS
;
A
#
# COMPACT_ATOMS: atom_id res chain seq x y z
N MET A 1 8.31 -38.67 35.36
CA MET A 1 8.08 -39.45 34.13
C MET A 1 6.58 -39.53 33.93
N GLU A 2 6.04 -38.55 33.23
CA GLU A 2 4.92 -38.66 32.30
C GLU A 2 5.10 -37.42 31.42
N SER A 3 5.87 -37.65 30.35
CA SER A 3 6.09 -36.69 29.29
C SER A 3 4.74 -36.31 28.71
N ALA A 4 4.41 -35.02 28.72
CA ALA A 4 3.40 -34.49 27.80
C ALA A 4 3.83 -34.92 26.39
N GLU A 5 3.15 -35.90 25.83
CA GLU A 5 3.20 -36.17 24.41
C GLU A 5 2.77 -34.87 23.74
N ALA A 6 3.72 -34.16 23.15
CA ALA A 6 3.41 -33.12 22.19
C ALA A 6 2.56 -33.81 21.13
N LEU A 7 1.25 -33.53 21.13
CA LEU A 7 0.39 -33.88 20.01
C LEU A 7 1.10 -33.32 18.77
N ASP A 8 1.51 -34.21 17.90
CA ASP A 8 2.10 -33.92 16.59
C ASP A 8 0.98 -33.35 15.70
N THR A 9 0.46 -32.17 16.06
CA THR A 9 -0.57 -31.47 15.29
C THR A 9 0.09 -30.83 14.09
N GLY A 10 -0.03 -31.45 12.92
CA GLY A 10 0.40 -30.84 11.67
C GLY A 10 -0.37 -29.54 11.40
N SER A 11 0.25 -28.41 11.74
CA SER A 11 -0.24 -27.07 11.39
C SER A 11 0.47 -26.58 10.14
N ALA A 12 -0.29 -26.04 9.20
CA ALA A 12 0.22 -25.41 7.99
C ALA A 12 -0.13 -23.92 8.00
N VAL A 13 0.83 -23.08 7.63
CA VAL A 13 0.61 -21.64 7.42
C VAL A 13 0.76 -21.34 5.94
N CYS A 14 -0.32 -20.81 5.34
CA CYS A 14 -0.36 -20.37 3.96
C CYS A 14 -0.51 -18.84 3.93
N LEU A 15 0.43 -18.16 3.27
CA LEU A 15 0.36 -16.72 3.03
C LEU A 15 -0.01 -16.47 1.57
N MET A 16 -1.16 -15.85 1.34
CA MET A 16 -1.55 -15.36 0.03
C MET A 16 -0.76 -14.08 -0.27
N GLY A 17 0.16 -14.18 -1.23
CA GLY A 17 0.96 -13.07 -1.73
C GLY A 17 0.62 -12.76 -3.19
N GLY A 18 0.62 -11.48 -3.55
CA GLY A 18 0.57 -11.02 -4.93
C GLY A 18 1.83 -10.24 -5.27
N TYR A 19 2.39 -10.43 -6.46
CA TYR A 19 3.58 -9.69 -6.92
C TYR A 19 3.30 -8.21 -7.26
N GLY A 20 2.04 -7.77 -7.17
CA GLY A 20 1.60 -6.41 -7.48
C GLY A 20 1.39 -5.54 -6.24
N GLY A 21 1.31 -4.21 -6.44
CA GLY A 21 1.03 -3.24 -5.37
C GLY A 21 -0.41 -3.27 -4.83
N GLY A 22 -1.26 -4.20 -5.31
CA GLY A 22 -2.68 -4.36 -4.98
C GLY A 22 -3.47 -4.94 -6.16
N MET A 23 -4.79 -5.02 -6.02
CA MET A 23 -5.74 -5.52 -7.02
C MET A 23 -6.27 -4.36 -7.88
N LEU A 24 -6.44 -4.60 -9.18
CA LEU A 24 -7.00 -3.65 -10.14
C LEU A 24 -8.49 -3.93 -10.41
N GLY A 25 -9.19 -2.92 -10.92
CA GLY A 25 -10.59 -3.05 -11.31
C GLY A 25 -10.78 -4.10 -12.40
N GLY A 26 -11.56 -5.14 -12.09
CA GLY A 26 -11.83 -6.27 -12.99
C GLY A 26 -11.05 -7.55 -12.68
N ASP A 27 -10.08 -7.50 -11.77
CA ASP A 27 -9.39 -8.72 -11.32
C ASP A 27 -10.37 -9.68 -10.63
N SER A 28 -10.17 -10.99 -10.83
CA SER A 28 -11.01 -12.04 -10.23
C SER A 28 -10.13 -13.15 -9.67
N PHE A 29 -10.34 -13.47 -8.38
CA PHE A 29 -9.61 -14.50 -7.66
C PHE A 29 -10.58 -15.53 -7.11
N ARG A 30 -10.29 -16.81 -7.32
CA ARG A 30 -11.04 -17.92 -6.73
C ARG A 30 -10.08 -18.85 -6.00
N VAL A 31 -10.37 -19.09 -4.73
CA VAL A 31 -9.57 -19.93 -3.83
C VAL A 31 -10.44 -21.08 -3.35
N ASN A 32 -9.95 -22.31 -3.54
CA ASN A 32 -10.61 -23.51 -3.00
C ASN A 32 -9.69 -24.11 -1.95
N ILE A 33 -10.23 -24.37 -0.75
CA ILE A 33 -9.49 -24.84 0.40
C ILE A 33 -10.11 -26.15 0.88
N THR A 34 -9.26 -27.14 1.14
CA THR A 34 -9.66 -28.38 1.79
C THR A 34 -8.74 -28.62 2.96
N VAL A 35 -9.31 -28.57 4.17
CA VAL A 35 -8.64 -28.94 5.41
C VAL A 35 -9.10 -30.35 5.75
N GLU A 36 -8.17 -31.30 5.71
CA GLU A 36 -8.44 -32.70 6.00
C GLU A 36 -8.69 -32.94 7.50
N ASP A 37 -9.08 -34.17 7.85
CA ASP A 37 -9.38 -34.55 9.22
C ASP A 37 -8.16 -34.30 10.13
N ASN A 38 -8.41 -33.71 11.30
CA ASN A 38 -7.41 -33.33 12.31
C ASN A 38 -6.31 -32.36 11.83
N ALA A 39 -6.38 -31.84 10.60
CA ALA A 39 -5.43 -30.86 10.09
C ALA A 39 -5.75 -29.44 10.58
N THR A 40 -4.71 -28.62 10.74
CA THR A 40 -4.86 -27.20 11.05
C THR A 40 -4.26 -26.37 9.92
N LEU A 41 -5.03 -25.43 9.36
CA LEU A 41 -4.57 -24.52 8.33
C LEU A 41 -4.80 -23.08 8.76
N GLN A 42 -3.74 -22.28 8.81
CA GLN A 42 -3.82 -20.83 8.87
C GLN A 42 -3.66 -20.24 7.47
N LEU A 43 -4.58 -19.37 7.08
CA LEU A 43 -4.53 -18.57 5.87
C LEU A 43 -4.38 -17.09 6.24
N GLY A 44 -3.29 -16.47 5.78
CA GLY A 44 -3.05 -15.04 5.95
C GLY A 44 -2.73 -14.37 4.62
N THR A 45 -2.44 -13.08 4.66
CA THR A 45 -1.92 -12.32 3.52
C THR A 45 -0.54 -11.75 3.87
N GLN A 46 0.28 -11.49 2.85
CA GLN A 46 1.61 -10.90 3.06
C GLN A 46 1.55 -9.46 3.59
N SER A 47 0.56 -8.69 3.12
CA SER A 47 0.36 -7.29 3.50
C SER A 47 -1.09 -6.88 3.25
N SER A 48 -1.46 -5.65 3.62
CA SER A 48 -2.76 -5.07 3.32
C SER A 48 -3.14 -5.21 1.84
N THR A 49 -4.36 -5.69 1.57
CA THR A 49 -4.85 -5.86 0.20
C THR A 49 -5.37 -4.53 -0.33
N LYS A 50 -4.54 -3.80 -1.06
CA LYS A 50 -4.93 -2.54 -1.70
C LYS A 50 -5.82 -2.81 -2.90
N VAL A 51 -6.96 -2.12 -3.01
CA VAL A 51 -7.84 -2.22 -4.18
C VAL A 51 -7.86 -0.87 -4.89
N TYR A 52 -7.35 -0.84 -6.11
CA TYR A 52 -7.24 0.39 -6.91
C TYR A 52 -8.58 0.80 -7.52
N LYS A 53 -8.64 2.06 -7.97
CA LYS A 53 -9.79 2.63 -8.67
C LYS A 53 -10.22 1.77 -9.85
N SER A 54 -11.52 1.68 -10.07
CA SER A 54 -12.09 1.04 -11.25
C SER A 54 -12.25 2.05 -12.39
N PRO A 55 -11.41 2.00 -13.45
CA PRO A 55 -11.61 2.88 -14.60
C PRO A 55 -12.93 2.55 -15.30
N ALA A 56 -13.68 3.58 -15.70
CA ALA A 56 -14.83 3.39 -16.58
C ALA A 56 -14.35 2.83 -17.92
N GLN A 57 -14.85 1.66 -18.33
CA GLN A 57 -14.58 1.16 -19.68
C GLN A 57 -15.30 2.05 -20.69
N SER A 58 -14.57 2.54 -21.68
CA SER A 58 -15.01 3.59 -22.62
C SER A 58 -16.18 3.22 -23.54
N HIS A 59 -16.73 2.00 -23.46
CA HIS A 59 -17.82 1.54 -24.33
C HIS A 59 -18.95 0.77 -23.62
N LEU A 60 -18.83 0.46 -22.33
CA LEU A 60 -19.91 -0.09 -21.50
C LEU A 60 -19.96 0.72 -20.22
N HIS A 61 -21.10 1.34 -19.91
CA HIS A 61 -21.31 2.19 -18.72
C HIS A 61 -21.14 1.46 -17.36
N SER A 62 -20.54 0.27 -17.30
CA SER A 62 -20.28 -0.48 -16.05
C SER A 62 -18.81 -0.35 -15.62
N LYS A 63 -18.57 0.25 -14.45
CA LYS A 63 -17.27 0.19 -13.76
C LYS A 63 -16.94 -1.27 -13.41
N ALA A 64 -15.73 -1.74 -13.73
CA ALA A 64 -15.28 -3.10 -13.44
C ALA A 64 -15.18 -3.36 -11.93
N THR A 65 -15.69 -4.49 -11.45
CA THR A 65 -15.63 -4.83 -10.01
C THR A 65 -14.57 -5.89 -9.80
N THR A 66 -13.71 -5.68 -8.80
CA THR A 66 -12.72 -6.67 -8.35
C THR A 66 -13.43 -7.74 -7.52
N LEU A 67 -13.22 -9.01 -7.85
CA LEU A 67 -13.92 -10.15 -7.26
C LEU A 67 -12.97 -11.07 -6.50
N MET A 68 -13.37 -11.50 -5.31
CA MET A 68 -12.67 -12.52 -4.53
C MET A 68 -13.65 -13.56 -4.01
N GLU A 69 -13.45 -14.82 -4.41
CA GLU A 69 -14.28 -15.96 -4.00
C GLU A 69 -13.43 -16.98 -3.26
N MET A 70 -13.91 -17.46 -2.11
CA MET A 70 -13.26 -18.52 -1.34
C MET A 70 -14.28 -19.59 -0.95
N ASP A 71 -14.04 -20.84 -1.34
CA ASP A 71 -14.80 -22.00 -0.88
C ASP A 71 -13.89 -22.90 -0.04
N ALA A 72 -14.27 -23.19 1.21
CA ALA A 72 -13.46 -23.97 2.12
C ALA A 72 -14.23 -25.14 2.76
N THR A 73 -13.68 -26.35 2.72
CA THR A 73 -14.23 -27.53 3.40
C THR A 73 -13.32 -27.95 4.55
N VAL A 74 -13.87 -28.18 5.74
CA VAL A 74 -13.12 -28.55 6.94
C VAL A 74 -13.59 -29.90 7.48
N GLY A 75 -12.68 -30.88 7.51
CA GLY A 75 -12.88 -32.24 7.99
C GLY A 75 -13.12 -32.37 9.50
N ALA A 76 -13.33 -33.60 9.95
CA ALA A 76 -13.56 -33.90 11.37
C ALA A 76 -12.28 -33.61 12.18
N GLY A 77 -12.41 -32.87 13.29
CA GLY A 77 -11.26 -32.41 14.07
C GLY A 77 -10.39 -31.35 13.36
N GLY A 78 -10.72 -30.98 12.13
CA GLY A 78 -9.98 -29.96 11.37
C GLY A 78 -10.24 -28.54 11.88
N LEU A 79 -9.25 -27.66 11.70
CA LEU A 79 -9.34 -26.23 12.05
C LEU A 79 -8.85 -25.35 10.90
N LEU A 80 -9.72 -24.45 10.43
CA LEU A 80 -9.36 -23.39 9.48
C LEU A 80 -9.29 -22.04 10.20
N VAL A 81 -8.15 -21.35 10.12
CA VAL A 81 -7.95 -20.00 10.67
C VAL A 81 -7.65 -19.03 9.54
N VAL A 82 -8.57 -18.13 9.23
CA VAL A 82 -8.41 -17.09 8.18
C VAL A 82 -8.15 -15.75 8.87
N THR A 83 -6.92 -15.26 8.80
CA THR A 83 -6.46 -14.02 9.47
C THR A 83 -5.71 -13.14 8.47
N PRO A 84 -6.41 -12.51 7.51
CA PRO A 84 -5.79 -11.62 6.53
C PRO A 84 -5.43 -10.27 7.16
N ASP A 85 -4.52 -9.55 6.50
CA ASP A 85 -4.35 -8.11 6.71
C ASP A 85 -5.51 -7.34 6.08
N SER A 86 -5.67 -6.07 6.48
CA SER A 86 -6.79 -5.23 6.06
C SER A 86 -6.91 -5.05 4.54
N VAL A 87 -8.14 -5.17 4.01
CA VAL A 87 -8.48 -4.68 2.68
C VAL A 87 -8.54 -3.15 2.71
N VAL A 88 -7.86 -2.50 1.77
CA VAL A 88 -7.73 -1.03 1.67
C VAL A 88 -8.26 -0.56 0.32
N PRO A 89 -9.58 -0.31 0.19
CA PRO A 89 -10.15 0.20 -1.05
C PRO A 89 -9.80 1.68 -1.26
N PHE A 90 -9.24 2.03 -2.41
CA PHE A 90 -8.90 3.42 -2.77
C PHE A 90 -10.12 4.17 -3.30
N LYS A 91 -9.95 5.48 -3.54
CA LYS A 91 -11.00 6.29 -4.18
C LYS A 91 -11.51 5.64 -5.47
N ASN A 92 -12.84 5.55 -5.60
CA ASN A 92 -13.55 4.94 -6.72
C ASN A 92 -13.25 3.44 -6.94
N ALA A 93 -12.76 2.72 -5.92
CA ALA A 93 -12.59 1.27 -6.00
C ALA A 93 -13.95 0.54 -5.90
N ARG A 94 -14.05 -0.63 -6.53
CA ARG A 94 -15.21 -1.53 -6.41
C ARG A 94 -14.72 -2.93 -6.08
N PHE A 95 -15.05 -3.41 -4.90
CA PHE A 95 -14.62 -4.70 -4.38
C PHE A 95 -15.84 -5.52 -3.92
N SER A 96 -15.89 -6.79 -4.31
CA SER A 96 -16.88 -7.76 -3.84
C SER A 96 -16.21 -9.08 -3.49
N GLN A 97 -16.46 -9.54 -2.27
CA GLN A 97 -15.90 -10.75 -1.70
C GLN A 97 -17.00 -11.69 -1.22
N LYS A 98 -16.85 -12.98 -1.53
CA LYS A 98 -17.71 -14.05 -1.02
C LYS A 98 -16.86 -15.20 -0.50
N GLN A 99 -17.14 -15.61 0.74
CA GLN A 99 -16.49 -16.73 1.39
C GLN A 99 -17.56 -17.74 1.85
N ALA A 100 -17.45 -19.00 1.45
CA ALA A 100 -18.33 -20.07 1.93
C ALA A 100 -17.51 -21.17 2.60
N ILE A 101 -17.88 -21.50 3.84
CA ILE A 101 -17.14 -22.45 4.68
C ILE A 101 -18.06 -23.59 5.07
N TYR A 102 -17.62 -24.81 4.84
CA TYR A 102 -18.38 -26.03 5.04
C TYR A 102 -17.68 -26.89 6.12
N LEU A 103 -18.27 -26.93 7.31
CA LEU A 103 -17.73 -27.64 8.47
C LEU A 103 -18.33 -29.05 8.57
N HIS A 104 -17.50 -30.05 8.84
CA HIS A 104 -17.96 -31.39 9.19
C HIS A 104 -18.85 -31.35 10.44
N GLN A 105 -19.97 -32.07 10.41
CA GLN A 105 -20.92 -32.13 11.52
C GLN A 105 -20.23 -32.53 12.85
N PRO A 106 -20.49 -31.84 13.97
CA PRO A 106 -20.00 -32.27 15.28
C PRO A 106 -20.61 -33.62 15.67
N SER A 107 -19.78 -34.46 16.24
CA SER A 107 -20.09 -35.79 16.75
C SER A 107 -19.22 -36.04 17.99
N ILE A 108 -19.60 -37.04 18.78
CA ILE A 108 -18.77 -37.49 19.89
C ILE A 108 -17.93 -38.67 19.40
N SER A 109 -16.61 -38.52 19.49
CA SER A 109 -15.66 -39.59 19.21
C SER A 109 -14.61 -39.60 20.33
N GLU A 110 -14.31 -40.77 20.88
CA GLU A 110 -13.27 -40.94 21.92
C GLU A 110 -13.44 -40.05 23.16
N GLY A 111 -14.70 -39.75 23.55
CA GLY A 111 -14.99 -38.94 24.73
C GLY A 111 -14.84 -37.43 24.55
N ALA A 112 -14.55 -36.96 23.33
CA ALA A 112 -14.46 -35.53 22.99
C ALA A 112 -15.37 -35.16 21.82
N ALA A 113 -15.74 -33.88 21.72
CA ALA A 113 -16.48 -33.35 20.58
C ALA A 113 -15.54 -33.21 19.37
N SER A 114 -15.82 -33.96 18.30
CA SER A 114 -15.10 -33.92 17.03
C SER A 114 -16.00 -33.37 15.92
N GLY A 115 -15.49 -32.41 15.17
CA GLY A 115 -16.18 -31.76 14.06
C GLY A 115 -15.28 -30.72 13.40
N GLY A 116 -15.72 -30.16 12.28
CA GLY A 116 -14.99 -29.07 11.63
C GLY A 116 -15.09 -27.78 12.44
N SER A 117 -13.98 -27.06 12.54
CA SER A 117 -13.91 -25.77 13.25
C SER A 117 -13.33 -24.68 12.35
N CYS A 118 -13.78 -23.44 12.52
CA CYS A 118 -13.20 -22.30 11.82
C CYS A 118 -13.15 -21.03 12.65
N VAL A 119 -12.17 -20.19 12.34
CA VAL A 119 -12.02 -18.82 12.79
C VAL A 119 -11.79 -17.96 11.55
N VAL A 120 -12.63 -16.96 11.31
CA VAL A 120 -12.55 -16.13 10.10
C VAL A 120 -12.57 -14.67 10.49
N VAL A 121 -11.51 -13.95 10.15
CA VAL A 121 -11.43 -12.51 10.29
C VAL A 121 -11.66 -11.86 8.93
N ASP A 122 -12.61 -10.93 8.89
CA ASP A 122 -12.87 -10.06 7.75
C ASP A 122 -12.63 -8.62 8.17
N ILE A 123 -11.60 -7.98 7.61
CA ILE A 123 -11.13 -6.67 8.06
C ILE A 123 -10.96 -5.70 6.89
N CYS A 124 -11.51 -4.49 7.02
CA CYS A 124 -11.45 -3.42 6.03
C CYS A 124 -11.04 -2.10 6.69
N SER A 125 -10.26 -1.29 5.98
CA SER A 125 -9.95 0.08 6.37
C SER A 125 -10.81 1.09 5.60
N ALA A 126 -10.80 2.34 6.08
CA ALA A 126 -11.45 3.46 5.42
C ALA A 126 -10.78 3.85 4.08
N GLY A 127 -9.71 3.18 3.64
CA GLY A 127 -8.95 3.58 2.45
C GLY A 127 -7.66 4.32 2.82
N ARG A 128 -7.26 5.32 2.03
CA ARG A 128 -5.98 6.02 2.24
C ARG A 128 -6.16 7.25 3.14
N SER A 129 -6.27 7.02 4.44
CA SER A 129 -6.58 8.06 5.42
C SER A 129 -5.56 9.18 5.55
N MET A 130 -4.29 8.92 5.23
CA MET A 130 -3.21 9.93 5.21
C MET A 130 -2.98 10.57 3.83
N TYR A 131 -3.75 10.21 2.80
CA TYR A 131 -3.57 10.75 1.45
C TYR A 131 -4.09 12.20 1.34
N GLY A 132 -3.20 13.17 1.10
CA GLY A 132 -3.57 14.60 1.08
C GLY A 132 -3.61 15.27 2.45
N GLY A 133 -3.28 14.55 3.53
CA GLY A 133 -3.19 15.06 4.90
C GLY A 133 -1.87 15.76 5.20
N GLY A 134 -1.52 16.78 4.41
CA GLY A 134 -0.42 17.69 4.71
C GLY A 134 -0.94 18.97 5.36
N GLY A 135 -1.08 18.96 6.69
CA GLY A 135 -1.19 20.18 7.51
C GLY A 135 -2.57 20.84 7.55
N GLY A 136 -3.03 21.12 8.77
CA GLY A 136 -4.18 21.99 8.99
C GLY A 136 -3.96 23.37 8.36
N PHE A 137 -4.93 23.78 7.55
CA PHE A 137 -5.15 25.18 7.21
C PHE A 137 -6.66 25.43 7.31
N GLU A 138 -7.05 26.25 8.29
CA GLU A 138 -8.35 26.91 8.31
C GLU A 138 -8.42 27.83 7.09
N GLY A 139 -9.21 27.46 6.09
CA GLY A 139 -9.41 28.29 4.90
C GLY A 139 -9.91 27.53 3.67
N PHE A 140 -9.65 26.22 3.57
CA PHE A 140 -10.30 25.36 2.59
C PHE A 140 -11.49 24.67 3.25
N ASN A 141 -12.70 25.19 3.02
CA ASN A 141 -13.93 24.44 3.24
C ASN A 141 -14.03 23.34 2.18
N SER A 142 -13.21 22.28 2.29
CA SER A 142 -13.50 21.03 1.61
C SER A 142 -14.52 20.26 2.46
N HIS A 143 -15.74 20.13 1.95
CA HIS A 143 -16.73 19.19 2.48
C HIS A 143 -16.24 17.73 2.45
N ASP A 144 -15.13 17.46 1.75
CA ASP A 144 -14.37 16.23 1.77
C ASP A 144 -13.22 16.38 2.78
N GLY A 145 -13.27 15.63 3.89
CA GLY A 145 -12.24 15.66 4.93
C GLY A 145 -10.83 15.23 4.43
N PRO A 146 -9.80 15.32 5.29
CA PRO A 146 -8.45 14.91 4.92
C PRO A 146 -8.40 13.39 4.63
N GLY A 147 -7.73 12.97 3.56
CA GLY A 147 -7.63 11.55 3.18
C GLY A 147 -8.62 11.10 2.11
N GLU A 148 -8.27 10.06 1.35
CA GLU A 148 -9.27 9.25 0.61
C GLU A 148 -10.00 8.30 1.58
N ARG A 149 -10.61 8.86 2.63
CA ARG A 149 -11.38 8.14 3.64
C ARG A 149 -12.79 7.88 3.11
N TRP A 150 -13.18 6.61 3.09
CA TRP A 150 -14.48 6.11 2.65
C TRP A 150 -14.87 6.60 1.24
N GLN A 151 -13.89 6.84 0.36
CA GLN A 151 -14.12 7.37 -1.00
C GLN A 151 -14.21 6.29 -2.09
N PHE A 152 -14.30 5.01 -1.73
CA PHE A 152 -14.54 3.92 -2.69
C PHE A 152 -16.00 3.87 -3.14
N ASP A 153 -16.27 3.30 -4.31
CA ASP A 153 -17.62 3.19 -4.88
C ASP A 153 -18.43 2.04 -4.25
N LEU A 154 -17.77 0.90 -4.00
CA LEU A 154 -18.40 -0.30 -3.46
C LEU A 154 -17.39 -1.13 -2.66
N PHE A 155 -17.77 -1.52 -1.45
CA PHE A 155 -17.15 -2.62 -0.72
C PHE A 155 -18.26 -3.59 -0.30
N GLU A 156 -18.17 -4.83 -0.75
CA GLU A 156 -19.09 -5.90 -0.38
C GLU A 156 -18.30 -7.09 0.13
N SER A 157 -18.66 -7.61 1.29
CA SER A 157 -18.13 -8.85 1.83
C SER A 157 -19.27 -9.69 2.39
N ARG A 158 -19.24 -10.99 2.09
CA ARG A 158 -20.21 -11.97 2.58
C ARG A 158 -19.49 -13.23 2.99
N ILE A 159 -19.76 -13.70 4.20
CA ILE A 159 -19.23 -14.95 4.74
C ILE A 159 -20.41 -15.83 5.15
N ASP A 160 -20.50 -17.00 4.55
CA ASP A 160 -21.50 -18.01 4.88
C ASP A 160 -20.80 -19.22 5.53
N VAL A 161 -21.20 -19.58 6.74
CA VAL A 161 -20.71 -20.78 7.43
C VAL A 161 -21.83 -21.82 7.48
N HIS A 162 -21.52 -23.00 6.95
CA HIS A 162 -22.41 -24.13 6.81
C HIS A 162 -21.86 -25.34 7.55
N GLN A 163 -22.76 -26.23 7.92
CA GLN A 163 -22.48 -27.53 8.49
C GLN A 163 -22.95 -28.61 7.51
N VAL A 164 -22.12 -29.62 7.28
CA VAL A 164 -22.36 -30.70 6.31
C VAL A 164 -22.24 -32.05 7.01
N GLY A 165 -23.30 -32.86 6.94
CA GLY A 165 -23.25 -34.26 7.35
C GLY A 165 -22.73 -35.15 6.21
N TYR A 166 -21.61 -35.85 6.43
CA TYR A 166 -21.09 -36.84 5.48
C TYR A 166 -21.62 -38.25 5.81
N GLU A 167 -21.93 -39.04 4.78
CA GLU A 167 -22.22 -40.47 4.96
C GLU A 167 -20.95 -41.21 5.41
N ILE A 168 -21.02 -41.90 6.55
CA ILE A 168 -20.02 -42.90 6.94
C ILE A 168 -20.14 -44.06 5.94
N LYS A 169 -19.15 -44.22 5.04
CA LYS A 169 -19.03 -45.40 4.19
C LYS A 169 -18.94 -46.65 5.09
N GLY A 170 -20.03 -47.40 5.22
CA GLY A 170 -20.02 -48.69 5.93
C GLY A 170 -21.34 -49.18 6.52
N LYS A 171 -22.39 -48.36 6.64
CA LYS A 171 -23.71 -48.83 7.08
C LYS A 171 -24.79 -48.48 6.06
N LYS A 172 -25.42 -49.50 5.47
CA LYS A 172 -26.66 -49.35 4.70
C LYS A 172 -27.71 -48.71 5.61
N ASN A 173 -28.10 -47.48 5.31
CA ASN A 173 -29.26 -46.85 5.91
C ASN A 173 -30.22 -46.44 4.79
N ASP A 174 -31.50 -46.71 4.98
CA ASP A 174 -32.55 -46.59 3.97
C ASP A 174 -32.73 -45.15 3.47
N GLY A 175 -32.08 -44.81 2.36
CA GLY A 175 -32.55 -43.93 1.26
C GLY A 175 -33.22 -42.57 1.54
N LYS A 176 -33.28 -42.05 2.77
CA LYS A 176 -34.06 -40.85 3.14
C LYS A 176 -33.26 -39.68 3.69
N ASN A 177 -31.99 -39.85 4.05
CA ASN A 177 -31.13 -38.76 4.52
C ASN A 177 -29.96 -38.51 3.56
N LYS A 178 -30.23 -37.87 2.41
CA LYS A 178 -29.17 -37.20 1.66
C LYS A 178 -28.63 -36.06 2.53
N GLY A 179 -27.30 -35.99 2.71
CA GLY A 179 -26.59 -35.08 3.63
C GLY A 179 -27.22 -33.68 3.71
N GLN A 180 -27.82 -33.38 4.86
CA GLN A 180 -28.54 -32.13 5.09
C GLN A 180 -27.53 -31.02 5.38
N MET A 181 -27.42 -30.04 4.48
CA MET A 181 -26.60 -28.84 4.71
C MET A 181 -27.38 -27.87 5.61
N ARG A 182 -26.83 -27.52 6.76
CA ARG A 182 -27.41 -26.55 7.70
C ARG A 182 -26.61 -25.26 7.67
N SER A 183 -27.25 -24.11 7.47
CA SER A 183 -26.59 -22.80 7.64
C SER A 183 -26.47 -22.48 9.13
N LEU A 184 -25.27 -22.17 9.58
CA LEU A 184 -24.98 -21.80 10.97
C LEU A 184 -25.05 -20.28 11.15
N VAL A 185 -24.32 -19.55 10.30
CA VAL A 185 -24.27 -18.09 10.34
C VAL A 185 -23.93 -17.51 8.98
N THR A 186 -24.50 -16.34 8.69
CA THR A 186 -24.12 -15.48 7.57
C THR A 186 -23.77 -14.11 8.12
N GLU A 187 -22.56 -13.64 7.85
CA GLU A 187 -22.17 -12.25 8.07
C GLU A 187 -22.04 -11.55 6.72
N SER A 188 -22.59 -10.35 6.59
CA SER A 188 -22.46 -9.59 5.35
C SER A 188 -22.37 -8.10 5.64
N VAL A 189 -21.43 -7.45 4.95
CA VAL A 189 -21.20 -6.02 4.97
C VAL A 189 -21.26 -5.51 3.54
N ARG A 190 -22.08 -4.49 3.31
CA ARG A 190 -22.14 -3.80 2.02
C ARG A 190 -22.11 -2.29 2.25
N LEU A 191 -21.11 -1.64 1.67
CA LEU A 191 -20.87 -0.21 1.74
C LEU A 191 -20.90 0.34 0.32
N GLN A 192 -21.75 1.34 0.08
CA GLN A 192 -21.87 2.01 -1.21
C GLN A 192 -21.58 3.51 -1.06
N ALA A 193 -21.02 4.10 -2.11
CA ALA A 193 -20.70 5.53 -2.11
C ALA A 193 -21.95 6.43 -1.94
N GLU A 194 -23.12 5.95 -2.33
CA GLU A 194 -24.38 6.69 -2.22
C GLU A 194 -24.95 6.68 -0.80
N THR A 195 -24.64 5.65 0.01
CA THR A 195 -25.16 5.50 1.38
C THR A 195 -24.13 5.85 2.47
N ARG A 196 -22.91 6.26 2.07
CA ARG A 196 -21.79 6.79 2.90
C ARG A 196 -21.85 6.40 4.40
N GLY A 197 -21.75 5.11 4.71
CA GLY A 197 -21.58 4.64 6.08
C GLY A 197 -22.78 4.02 6.79
N GLU A 198 -23.95 3.94 6.15
CA GLU A 198 -25.04 3.12 6.67
C GLU A 198 -24.70 1.63 6.54
N THR A 199 -24.10 1.07 7.59
CA THR A 199 -23.92 -0.38 7.73
C THR A 199 -25.25 -1.03 8.12
N ALA A 200 -25.44 -2.31 7.74
CA ALA A 200 -26.55 -3.12 8.26
C ALA A 200 -26.54 -3.24 9.81
N TRP A 201 -25.44 -2.84 10.46
CA TRP A 201 -25.27 -2.81 11.91
C TRP A 201 -25.88 -1.57 12.58
N GLY A 202 -26.44 -0.62 11.81
CA GLY A 202 -27.02 0.62 12.34
C GLY A 202 -25.98 1.56 12.97
N MET A 203 -24.70 1.42 12.58
CA MET A 203 -23.60 2.27 13.02
C MET A 203 -23.12 3.16 11.89
N ASP A 204 -23.02 4.46 12.17
CA ASP A 204 -22.30 5.43 11.34
C ASP A 204 -20.78 5.23 11.53
N ILE A 205 -20.20 4.48 10.60
CA ILE A 205 -18.75 4.24 10.55
C ILE A 205 -18.01 5.36 9.81
N TYR A 206 -18.71 6.18 9.03
CA TYR A 206 -18.13 7.09 8.05
C TYR A 206 -17.38 8.26 8.69
N HIS A 207 -17.93 8.83 9.76
CA HIS A 207 -17.40 10.09 10.28
C HIS A 207 -16.22 9.96 11.25
N LYS A 208 -16.01 8.78 11.87
CA LYS A 208 -15.00 8.62 12.94
C LYS A 208 -14.11 7.39 12.81
N MET A 209 -14.61 6.28 12.26
CA MET A 209 -13.87 5.02 12.26
C MET A 209 -12.88 4.95 11.08
N GLU A 210 -11.69 4.42 11.37
CA GLU A 210 -10.62 4.13 10.40
C GLU A 210 -10.68 2.71 9.87
N SER A 211 -11.26 1.79 10.65
CA SER A 211 -11.33 0.38 10.31
C SER A 211 -12.48 -0.33 11.01
N PHE A 212 -12.92 -1.43 10.41
CA PHE A 212 -13.79 -2.39 11.06
C PHE A 212 -13.34 -3.81 10.76
N ALA A 213 -13.73 -4.74 11.63
CA ALA A 213 -13.50 -6.15 11.47
C ALA A 213 -14.69 -6.97 12.00
N SER A 214 -14.96 -8.09 11.34
CA SER A 214 -15.85 -9.14 11.82
C SER A 214 -15.02 -10.39 12.09
N VAL A 215 -15.26 -11.05 13.21
CA VAL A 215 -14.62 -12.31 13.59
C VAL A 215 -15.70 -13.34 13.78
N ILE A 216 -15.71 -14.37 12.94
CA ILE A 216 -16.61 -15.52 13.05
C ILE A 216 -15.86 -16.68 13.67
N ILE A 217 -16.41 -17.26 14.72
CA ILE A 217 -15.86 -18.40 15.43
C ILE A 217 -16.94 -19.50 15.45
N ALA A 218 -16.61 -20.68 14.93
CA ALA A 218 -17.52 -21.80 14.94
C ALA A 218 -16.80 -23.14 15.13
N GLY A 219 -17.42 -24.05 15.87
CA GLY A 219 -17.01 -25.46 15.93
C GLY A 219 -16.27 -25.86 17.22
N PRO A 220 -16.10 -27.17 17.45
CA PRO A 220 -15.68 -27.71 18.76
C PRO A 220 -14.30 -27.25 19.25
N ARG A 221 -13.32 -27.05 18.34
CA ARG A 221 -11.95 -26.61 18.71
C ARG A 221 -11.87 -25.14 19.13
N THR A 222 -12.98 -24.41 19.10
CA THR A 222 -13.00 -22.96 19.33
C THR A 222 -13.67 -22.51 20.64
N VAL A 223 -14.03 -23.44 21.53
CA VAL A 223 -14.71 -23.15 22.81
C VAL A 223 -13.93 -22.15 23.67
N ASN A 224 -12.63 -22.40 23.88
CA ASN A 224 -11.77 -21.51 24.67
C ASN A 224 -11.61 -20.14 24.00
N LEU A 225 -11.54 -20.12 22.67
CA LEU A 225 -11.43 -18.90 21.89
C LEU A 225 -12.68 -18.03 22.00
N ALA A 226 -13.87 -18.63 21.89
CA ALA A 226 -15.15 -17.93 22.03
C ALA A 226 -15.27 -17.24 23.40
N ALA A 227 -14.93 -17.95 24.49
CA ALA A 227 -14.92 -17.38 25.84
C ALA A 227 -13.91 -16.23 25.98
N ASN A 228 -12.74 -16.33 25.33
CA ASN A 228 -11.74 -15.28 25.34
C ASN A 228 -12.22 -14.01 24.62
N VAL A 229 -12.88 -14.14 23.47
CA VAL A 229 -13.44 -12.99 22.73
C VAL A 229 -14.46 -12.22 23.57
N GLU A 230 -15.32 -12.91 24.32
CA GLU A 230 -16.27 -12.27 25.24
C GLU A 230 -15.59 -11.58 26.42
N ARG A 231 -14.48 -12.14 26.92
CA ARG A 231 -13.64 -11.51 27.94
C ARG A 231 -13.02 -10.22 27.40
N VAL A 232 -12.44 -10.25 26.20
CA VAL A 232 -11.83 -9.04 25.58
C VAL A 232 -12.89 -7.98 25.31
N ALA A 233 -14.08 -8.35 24.84
CA ALA A 233 -15.19 -7.41 24.65
C ALA A 233 -15.60 -6.69 25.95
N ARG A 234 -15.61 -7.41 27.08
CA ARG A 234 -15.82 -6.80 28.41
C ARG A 234 -14.72 -5.82 28.77
N GLN A 235 -13.45 -6.14 28.49
CA GLN A 235 -12.32 -5.24 28.75
C GLN A 235 -12.38 -3.96 27.90
N VAL A 236 -12.71 -4.07 26.61
CA VAL A 236 -12.92 -2.91 25.72
C VAL A 236 -14.02 -1.99 26.27
N ASN A 237 -15.15 -2.56 26.72
CA ASN A 237 -16.25 -1.78 27.28
C ASN A 237 -15.89 -1.06 28.59
N VAL A 238 -15.08 -1.68 29.45
CA VAL A 238 -14.56 -1.04 30.67
C VAL A 238 -13.69 0.16 30.32
N GLN A 239 -12.78 0.00 29.35
CA GLN A 239 -11.90 1.10 28.91
C GLN A 239 -12.66 2.26 28.25
N LEU A 240 -13.81 2.00 27.61
CA LEU A 240 -14.70 3.04 27.06
C LEU A 240 -15.43 3.88 28.12
N GLY A 241 -15.30 3.57 29.41
CA GLY A 241 -15.98 4.28 30.50
C GLY A 241 -17.50 4.06 30.53
N LYS A 242 -18.02 3.02 29.85
CA LYS A 242 -19.44 2.68 29.82
C LYS A 242 -19.72 1.49 30.74
N SER A 243 -20.21 1.76 31.95
CA SER A 243 -20.77 0.75 32.85
C SER A 243 -22.10 0.14 32.36
N GLU A 244 -22.68 0.62 31.24
CA GLU A 244 -23.97 0.15 30.70
C GLU A 244 -23.95 -0.19 29.19
N GLY A 245 -22.80 -0.61 28.66
CA GLY A 245 -22.57 -0.75 27.21
C GLY A 245 -22.64 -2.16 26.63
N LEU A 246 -23.11 -3.16 27.36
CA LEU A 246 -23.26 -4.51 26.82
C LEU A 246 -24.59 -4.58 26.06
N ARG A 247 -24.61 -4.29 24.75
CA ARG A 247 -25.69 -4.80 23.88
C ARG A 247 -25.47 -6.29 23.61
N ILE A 248 -25.48 -7.06 24.69
CA ILE A 248 -26.01 -8.41 24.67
C ILE A 248 -27.52 -8.23 24.43
N SER A 249 -28.08 -8.84 23.39
CA SER A 249 -29.53 -8.79 23.15
C SER A 249 -30.28 -9.15 24.44
N PRO A 250 -31.26 -8.36 24.91
CA PRO A 250 -31.84 -8.48 26.24
C PRO A 250 -32.72 -9.73 26.48
N LYS A 251 -32.75 -10.70 25.56
CA LYS A 251 -33.52 -11.95 25.72
C LYS A 251 -32.87 -12.97 26.66
N TRP A 252 -31.65 -12.76 27.12
CA TRP A 252 -30.88 -13.84 27.77
C TRP A 252 -30.01 -13.37 28.94
N ALA A 253 -30.42 -12.34 29.67
CA ALA A 253 -29.94 -12.20 31.04
C ALA A 253 -30.31 -13.50 31.79
N LEU A 254 -29.28 -14.32 32.10
CA LEU A 254 -29.39 -15.44 33.03
C LEU A 254 -30.24 -15.02 34.23
N GLY A 255 -31.20 -15.86 34.58
CA GLY A 255 -32.18 -15.62 35.64
C GLY A 255 -31.52 -15.11 36.92
N LYS A 256 -32.19 -14.18 37.59
CA LYS A 256 -31.70 -13.40 38.73
C LYS A 256 -31.31 -14.18 39.99
N ASP A 257 -31.33 -15.51 40.01
CA ASP A 257 -31.11 -16.31 41.23
C ASP A 257 -30.24 -17.55 40.98
N ALA A 258 -29.00 -17.36 40.51
CA ALA A 258 -28.00 -18.41 40.51
C ALA A 258 -26.71 -17.93 41.17
N THR A 259 -26.62 -18.09 42.49
CA THR A 259 -25.35 -18.14 43.20
C THR A 259 -24.60 -19.40 42.75
N LEU A 260 -23.81 -19.28 41.68
CA LEU A 260 -22.88 -20.33 41.26
C LEU A 260 -21.61 -20.24 42.11
N THR A 261 -21.50 -21.19 43.03
CA THR A 261 -20.25 -21.66 43.60
C THR A 261 -19.23 -21.92 42.49
N SER A 262 -18.04 -21.36 42.66
CA SER A 262 -16.87 -21.51 41.79
C SER A 262 -16.60 -22.98 41.43
N PRO A 263 -16.61 -23.36 40.14
CA PRO A 263 -15.80 -24.48 39.68
C PRO A 263 -14.34 -24.02 39.71
N SER A 264 -13.48 -24.90 40.20
CA SER A 264 -12.01 -24.78 40.29
C SER A 264 -11.36 -23.97 39.16
N ASP A 265 -10.55 -22.98 39.56
CA ASP A 265 -9.65 -22.15 38.76
C ASP A 265 -9.09 -22.85 37.50
N PRO A 266 -9.45 -22.42 36.28
CA PRO A 266 -8.58 -22.57 35.14
C PRO A 266 -7.55 -21.44 35.18
N ALA A 267 -6.28 -21.80 35.36
CA ALA A 267 -5.05 -21.01 35.16
C ALA A 267 -5.14 -19.45 35.20
N LYS A 268 -4.35 -18.87 36.14
CA LYS A 268 -4.00 -17.44 36.21
C LYS A 268 -3.71 -16.78 34.83
N PRO A 269 -3.99 -15.47 34.70
CA PRO A 269 -4.28 -14.79 33.45
C PRO A 269 -3.05 -14.61 32.55
N THR A 270 -3.10 -15.13 31.33
CA THR A 270 -2.24 -14.67 30.25
C THR A 270 -2.87 -13.41 29.63
N THR A 271 -2.34 -12.27 30.07
CA THR A 271 -2.48 -10.88 29.56
C THR A 271 -3.86 -10.18 29.62
N SER A 272 -3.91 -9.08 30.38
CA SER A 272 -4.95 -8.06 30.32
C SER A 272 -4.78 -7.20 29.05
N LEU A 273 -5.87 -6.86 28.35
CA LEU A 273 -5.83 -5.94 27.21
C LEU A 273 -5.17 -4.60 27.63
N PRO A 274 -4.07 -4.19 26.98
CA PRO A 274 -3.42 -2.90 27.20
C PRO A 274 -4.39 -1.72 26.99
N PRO A 275 -4.07 -0.52 27.50
CA PRO A 275 -4.86 0.67 27.21
C PRO A 275 -4.88 0.97 25.71
N LEU A 276 -6.07 1.15 25.15
CA LEU A 276 -6.29 1.51 23.75
C LEU A 276 -6.01 3.00 23.54
N GLU A 277 -5.41 3.36 22.40
CA GLU A 277 -5.03 4.75 22.10
C GLU A 277 -6.22 5.62 21.68
N LYS A 278 -7.12 5.01 20.92
CA LYS A 278 -8.32 5.63 20.38
C LYS A 278 -9.55 4.81 20.74
N LYS A 279 -10.71 5.36 20.40
CA LYS A 279 -11.98 4.71 20.68
C LYS A 279 -12.12 3.44 19.84
N VAL A 280 -12.38 2.32 20.51
CA VAL A 280 -12.76 1.04 19.89
C VAL A 280 -14.16 0.68 20.36
N ILE A 281 -15.02 0.22 19.45
CA ILE A 281 -16.34 -0.32 19.76
C ILE A 281 -16.31 -1.81 19.40
N MET A 282 -16.75 -2.65 20.32
CA MET A 282 -16.81 -4.10 20.11
C MET A 282 -18.18 -4.63 20.55
N SER A 283 -18.76 -5.52 19.75
CA SER A 283 -19.97 -6.27 20.08
C SER A 283 -19.76 -7.74 19.80
N VAL A 284 -20.41 -8.61 20.56
CA VAL A 284 -20.33 -10.07 20.41
C VAL A 284 -21.74 -10.64 20.42
N SER A 285 -22.05 -11.49 19.45
CA SER A 285 -23.34 -12.17 19.29
C SER A 285 -23.12 -13.67 19.29
N ARG A 286 -23.81 -14.40 20.17
CA ARG A 286 -23.98 -15.86 20.09
C ARG A 286 -25.19 -16.18 19.23
N HIS A 287 -25.09 -17.18 18.38
CA HIS A 287 -26.19 -17.64 17.54
C HIS A 287 -26.86 -18.88 18.14
N ASP A 288 -28.20 -18.91 18.13
CA ASP A 288 -29.04 -20.04 18.59
C ASP A 288 -28.78 -21.38 17.84
N ALA A 289 -27.91 -21.37 16.83
CA ALA A 289 -27.47 -22.56 16.12
C ALA A 289 -26.45 -23.40 16.90
N GLU A 290 -26.12 -23.01 18.14
CA GLU A 290 -25.33 -23.81 19.08
C GLU A 290 -25.84 -25.26 19.13
N ILE A 291 -24.89 -26.20 19.10
CA ILE A 291 -25.17 -27.62 19.06
C ILE A 291 -24.80 -28.19 20.41
N ASP A 292 -25.83 -28.61 21.14
CA ASP A 292 -25.70 -29.34 22.37
C ASP A 292 -25.37 -30.81 22.05
N LEU A 293 -24.11 -31.21 22.24
CA LEU A 293 -23.70 -32.60 22.20
C LEU A 293 -23.81 -33.21 23.61
N GLN A 294 -24.61 -34.25 23.78
CA GLN A 294 -24.76 -34.93 25.07
C GLN A 294 -23.66 -35.98 25.26
N LEU A 295 -22.79 -35.78 26.24
CA LEU A 295 -21.74 -36.72 26.64
C LEU A 295 -22.02 -37.19 28.07
N ASP A 296 -22.53 -38.41 28.20
CA ASP A 296 -22.98 -39.02 29.47
C ASP A 296 -23.97 -38.12 30.26
N SER A 297 -23.46 -37.24 31.14
CA SER A 297 -24.22 -36.28 31.96
C SER A 297 -23.95 -34.80 31.62
N ASP A 298 -22.98 -34.50 30.77
CA ASP A 298 -22.57 -33.14 30.41
C ASP A 298 -23.00 -32.78 28.98
N THR A 299 -23.39 -31.52 28.79
CA THR A 299 -23.73 -30.98 27.47
C THR A 299 -22.58 -30.13 26.95
N ILE A 300 -21.92 -30.57 25.88
CA ILE A 300 -20.88 -29.80 25.20
C ILE A 300 -21.57 -28.85 24.22
N GLN A 301 -21.52 -27.55 24.54
CA GLN A 301 -22.04 -26.51 23.66
C GLN A 301 -21.00 -26.14 22.61
N VAL A 302 -21.29 -26.44 21.34
CA VAL A 302 -20.44 -26.04 20.22
C VAL A 302 -20.75 -24.57 19.85
N PRO A 303 -19.81 -23.63 20.01
CA PRO A 303 -20.09 -22.22 19.86
C PRO A 303 -20.27 -21.82 18.40
N VAL A 304 -21.16 -20.85 18.16
CA VAL A 304 -21.22 -20.04 16.94
C VAL A 304 -21.28 -18.57 17.35
N VAL A 305 -20.14 -17.89 17.28
CA VAL A 305 -19.95 -16.53 17.77
C VAL A 305 -19.55 -15.60 16.63
N VAL A 306 -20.17 -14.43 16.58
CA VAL A 306 -19.75 -13.32 15.72
C VAL A 306 -19.39 -12.12 16.57
N ALA A 307 -18.13 -11.70 16.50
CA ALA A 307 -17.68 -10.45 17.08
C ALA A 307 -17.52 -9.39 15.99
N ARG A 308 -17.99 -8.17 16.24
CA ARG A 308 -17.85 -7.02 15.34
C ARG A 308 -17.12 -5.91 16.06
N ILE A 309 -16.06 -5.41 15.43
CA ILE A 309 -15.13 -4.45 15.99
C ILE A 309 -15.04 -3.26 15.03
N ALA A 310 -15.10 -2.04 15.56
CA ALA A 310 -14.84 -0.81 14.80
C ALA A 310 -13.92 0.10 15.61
N SER A 311 -12.94 0.72 14.97
CA SER A 311 -11.90 1.49 15.64
C SER A 311 -11.61 2.81 14.93
N GLU A 312 -11.31 3.85 15.69
CA GLU A 312 -10.74 5.11 15.20
C GLU A 312 -9.22 5.00 14.94
N SER A 313 -8.61 3.85 15.22
CA SER A 313 -7.20 3.54 14.96
C SER A 313 -7.04 2.17 14.29
N ALA A 314 -6.30 2.15 13.17
CA ALA A 314 -5.92 0.91 12.49
C ALA A 314 -5.01 0.04 13.36
N GLU A 315 -4.29 0.60 14.32
CA GLU A 315 -3.43 -0.17 15.22
C GLU A 315 -4.24 -0.81 16.37
N ASP A 316 -5.18 -0.06 16.95
CA ASP A 316 -5.98 -0.59 18.06
C ASP A 316 -6.90 -1.74 17.62
N ILE A 317 -7.40 -1.75 16.37
CA ILE A 317 -8.17 -2.89 15.86
C ILE A 317 -7.31 -4.16 15.79
N ILE A 318 -6.05 -4.03 15.36
CA ILE A 318 -5.08 -5.14 15.28
C ILE A 318 -4.73 -5.63 16.69
N ARG A 319 -4.52 -4.71 17.65
CA ARG A 319 -4.29 -5.06 19.06
C ARG A 319 -5.47 -5.84 19.64
N VAL A 320 -6.70 -5.40 19.40
CA VAL A 320 -7.90 -6.12 19.89
C VAL A 320 -8.03 -7.49 19.22
N LEU A 321 -7.80 -7.60 17.91
CA LEU A 321 -7.82 -8.88 17.20
C LEU A 321 -6.76 -9.85 17.75
N HIS A 322 -5.54 -9.39 17.97
CA HIS A 322 -4.47 -10.19 18.57
C HIS A 322 -4.88 -10.75 19.95
N HIS A 323 -5.41 -9.90 20.84
CA HIS A 323 -5.85 -10.35 22.17
C HIS A 323 -7.07 -11.27 22.12
N CYS A 324 -7.97 -11.07 21.15
CA CYS A 324 -9.10 -11.95 20.89
C CYS A 324 -8.63 -13.35 20.46
N LEU A 325 -7.61 -13.40 19.60
CA LEU A 325 -7.11 -14.61 18.95
C LEU A 325 -5.93 -15.27 19.65
N ALA A 326 -5.40 -14.69 20.74
CA ALA A 326 -4.28 -15.22 21.51
C ALA A 326 -4.39 -16.73 21.87
N PRO A 327 -5.58 -17.29 22.21
CA PRO A 327 -5.69 -18.73 22.47
C PRO A 327 -5.30 -19.65 21.30
N LEU A 328 -5.22 -19.15 20.07
CA LEU A 328 -4.78 -19.93 18.91
C LEU A 328 -3.26 -20.17 18.89
N GLU A 329 -2.49 -19.52 19.76
CA GLU A 329 -1.04 -19.75 19.89
C GLU A 329 -0.71 -21.23 20.17
N SER A 330 -1.54 -21.92 20.96
CA SER A 330 -1.34 -23.35 21.24
C SER A 330 -1.49 -24.24 20.01
N GLU A 331 -2.20 -23.78 18.98
CA GLU A 331 -2.50 -24.53 17.75
C GLU A 331 -1.59 -24.13 16.58
N LEU A 332 -1.14 -22.86 16.57
CA LEU A 332 -0.39 -22.26 15.45
C LEU A 332 1.10 -21.99 15.77
N GLY A 333 1.51 -22.12 17.04
CA GLY A 333 2.86 -21.79 17.51
C GLY A 333 3.06 -20.30 17.81
N GLU A 334 2.34 -19.41 17.12
CA GLU A 334 2.30 -17.97 17.42
C GLU A 334 0.85 -17.45 17.37
N ALA A 335 0.55 -16.47 18.23
CA ALA A 335 -0.75 -15.80 18.22
C ALA A 335 -0.93 -14.94 16.95
N PRO A 336 -2.08 -15.03 16.25
CA PRO A 336 -2.32 -14.18 15.07
C PRO A 336 -2.13 -12.69 15.35
N TYR A 337 -1.62 -11.97 14.35
CA TYR A 337 -1.31 -10.52 14.39
C TYR A 337 -0.23 -10.09 15.40
N HIS A 338 0.51 -11.02 16.01
CA HIS A 338 1.59 -10.68 16.95
C HIS A 338 2.64 -9.73 16.34
N ASP A 339 3.06 -10.01 15.11
CA ASP A 339 4.05 -9.26 14.33
C ASP A 339 3.52 -7.93 13.75
N ARG A 340 2.19 -7.71 13.81
CA ARG A 340 1.52 -6.49 13.34
C ARG A 340 1.31 -5.45 14.44
N ILE A 341 1.57 -5.80 15.70
CA ILE A 341 1.57 -4.84 16.80
C ILE A 341 2.93 -4.15 16.84
N HIS A 342 2.95 -2.88 16.43
CA HIS A 342 4.15 -2.06 16.59
C HIS A 342 4.28 -1.69 18.07
N ALA A 343 5.26 -2.28 18.77
CA ALA A 343 5.52 -1.97 20.16
C ALA A 343 5.94 -0.50 20.33
N ARG A 344 5.01 0.38 20.71
CA ARG A 344 5.35 1.54 21.54
C ARG A 344 5.38 1.08 22.99
N ASN A 345 6.50 0.47 23.38
CA ASN A 345 6.95 0.59 24.76
C ASN A 345 7.23 2.08 24.99
N LEU A 346 6.22 2.84 25.43
CA LEU A 346 6.51 4.03 26.21
C LEU A 346 7.31 3.55 27.42
N PRO A 347 8.54 4.02 27.66
CA PRO A 347 9.25 3.66 28.88
C PRO A 347 8.40 4.11 30.07
N THR A 348 7.87 3.14 30.81
CA THR A 348 7.52 3.30 32.21
C THR A 348 8.77 3.82 32.91
N THR A 349 8.71 5.08 33.37
CA THR A 349 9.57 5.66 34.42
C THR A 349 10.81 4.84 34.76
N ALA A 350 11.85 4.93 33.92
CA ALA A 350 13.19 4.56 34.35
C ALA A 350 13.66 5.66 35.29
N GLN A 351 13.50 5.43 36.59
CA GLN A 351 14.30 6.08 37.61
C GLN A 351 15.77 5.94 37.17
N SER A 352 16.44 7.06 36.95
CA SER A 352 17.88 7.08 36.71
C SER A 352 18.56 6.31 37.85
N PRO A 353 19.37 5.28 37.56
CA PRO A 353 20.21 4.69 38.57
C PRO A 353 21.22 5.74 38.99
N ALA A 354 21.28 6.02 40.28
CA ALA A 354 22.36 6.76 40.88
C ALA A 354 23.67 5.99 40.62
N SER A 355 24.50 6.50 39.73
CA SER A 355 25.91 6.14 39.66
C SER A 355 26.74 7.41 39.76
N SER A 356 27.28 7.58 40.96
CA SER A 356 28.48 8.36 41.25
C SER A 356 29.58 8.03 40.25
N ASP A 357 30.03 9.03 39.50
CA ASP A 357 31.46 9.36 39.39
C ASP A 357 31.63 10.64 38.59
N SER A 358 31.80 11.73 39.32
CA SER A 358 32.20 13.04 38.84
C SER A 358 33.71 13.06 38.58
N ARG A 359 34.13 13.38 37.34
CA ARG A 359 35.35 14.14 37.09
C ARG A 359 35.15 15.11 35.93
N ASP A 360 35.32 16.37 36.26
CA ASP A 360 35.29 17.58 35.44
C ASP A 360 36.11 17.48 34.16
N PHE A 361 35.66 18.18 33.10
CA PHE A 361 36.55 19.07 32.33
C PHE A 361 35.75 20.21 31.67
N ASP A 362 36.14 21.43 32.04
CA ASP A 362 35.51 22.72 31.78
C ASP A 362 35.45 23.15 30.31
N GLU A 363 34.32 23.73 29.93
CA GLU A 363 34.03 24.39 28.66
C GLU A 363 34.35 25.89 28.76
N LYS A 364 35.60 26.27 28.47
CA LYS A 364 36.01 27.67 28.20
C LYS A 364 37.18 27.71 27.22
N THR A 365 36.89 27.83 25.92
CA THR A 365 37.70 28.60 24.97
C THR A 365 37.05 28.59 23.58
N SER A 366 37.23 29.70 22.84
CA SER A 366 36.89 29.92 21.42
C SER A 366 35.54 30.57 21.08
N ARG A 367 35.21 31.64 21.81
CA ARG A 367 34.61 32.85 21.21
C ARG A 367 35.65 33.97 21.27
N GLU A 368 36.53 34.04 20.29
CA GLU A 368 37.35 35.23 19.97
C GLU A 368 38.23 34.93 18.74
N ALA A 369 37.76 35.35 17.56
CA ALA A 369 38.58 35.62 16.37
C ALA A 369 37.67 36.21 15.27
N ARG A 370 37.12 37.40 15.52
CA ARG A 370 36.54 38.26 14.49
C ARG A 370 37.09 39.67 14.69
N LYS A 371 37.99 40.05 13.80
CA LYS A 371 38.42 41.39 13.36
C LYS A 371 39.94 41.45 13.29
N ASP A 372 40.48 41.41 12.07
CA ASP A 372 41.19 42.57 11.50
C ASP A 372 41.77 42.26 10.11
N SER A 373 41.95 43.32 9.33
CA SER A 373 42.62 43.45 8.02
C SER A 373 41.76 43.46 6.76
N THR A 374 41.22 44.66 6.47
CA THR A 374 41.20 45.27 5.15
C THR A 374 42.61 45.78 4.79
N ASP A 375 43.16 45.40 3.64
CA ASP A 375 43.61 46.35 2.60
C ASP A 375 44.32 45.69 1.39
N THR A 376 43.88 46.13 0.21
CA THR A 376 44.57 46.30 -1.08
C THR A 376 45.42 45.18 -1.69
N LEU A 377 45.07 44.79 -2.93
CA LEU A 377 45.87 45.09 -4.13
C LEU A 377 45.09 44.73 -5.42
N THR A 378 44.91 45.74 -6.26
CA THR A 378 44.46 45.65 -7.65
C THR A 378 45.63 45.26 -8.55
N HIS A 379 45.40 44.36 -9.51
CA HIS A 379 46.00 44.41 -10.84
C HIS A 379 45.14 43.57 -11.81
N GLY A 380 44.72 44.20 -12.90
CA GLY A 380 43.96 43.54 -13.96
C GLY A 380 44.85 42.99 -15.06
N THR A 381 44.32 42.00 -15.79
CA THR A 381 44.53 41.76 -17.23
C THR A 381 43.34 40.98 -17.78
N SER A 382 43.04 41.23 -19.05
CA SER A 382 41.89 40.76 -19.82
C SER A 382 42.05 39.36 -20.42
N ASP A 383 40.90 38.82 -20.86
CA ASP A 383 40.67 37.83 -21.93
C ASP A 383 41.21 36.39 -21.80
N ALA A 384 40.29 35.43 -21.68
CA ALA A 384 40.03 34.37 -22.69
C ALA A 384 39.09 33.27 -22.14
N ALA A 385 38.23 32.77 -23.03
CA ALA A 385 37.17 31.80 -22.79
C ALA A 385 37.63 30.39 -22.37
N GLY A 386 36.83 29.74 -21.51
CA GLY A 386 36.84 28.29 -21.24
C GLY A 386 35.95 27.94 -20.04
N PRO A 387 35.09 26.89 -20.09
CA PRO A 387 34.20 26.57 -18.98
C PRO A 387 34.93 25.72 -17.94
N THR A 388 35.29 26.30 -16.80
CA THR A 388 35.87 25.55 -15.67
C THR A 388 34.94 25.52 -14.46
N ARG A 389 34.25 24.37 -14.37
CA ARG A 389 33.67 23.62 -13.25
C ARG A 389 33.89 24.14 -11.80
N LYS A 390 32.75 24.16 -11.07
CA LYS A 390 32.49 24.04 -9.62
C LYS A 390 31.83 25.26 -8.96
N THR A 391 30.60 25.56 -9.35
CA THR A 391 29.63 26.19 -8.44
C THR A 391 29.31 25.19 -7.33
N LYS A 392 29.65 25.50 -6.07
CA LYS A 392 29.23 24.67 -4.92
C LYS A 392 27.70 24.72 -4.86
N GLN A 393 27.05 23.58 -5.11
CA GLN A 393 25.61 23.43 -4.93
C GLN A 393 25.27 23.72 -3.46
N SER A 394 24.20 24.47 -3.20
CA SER A 394 23.79 24.73 -1.82
C SER A 394 23.32 23.44 -1.15
N TRP A 395 23.49 23.32 0.17
CA TRP A 395 22.99 22.16 0.92
C TRP A 395 21.49 21.91 0.67
N GLY A 396 20.70 22.98 0.54
CA GLY A 396 19.29 22.92 0.24
C GLY A 396 18.97 22.41 -1.16
N ALA A 397 19.79 22.74 -2.17
CA ALA A 397 19.62 22.23 -3.53
C ALA A 397 20.03 20.75 -3.63
N LEU A 398 21.10 20.34 -2.93
CA LEU A 398 21.52 18.94 -2.86
C LEU A 398 20.46 18.06 -2.20
N TRP A 399 19.88 18.50 -1.07
CA TRP A 399 18.77 17.78 -0.44
C TRP A 399 17.56 17.67 -1.38
N SER A 400 17.34 18.71 -2.18
CA SER A 400 16.24 18.71 -3.12
C SER A 400 16.47 17.69 -4.26
N LEU A 401 17.70 17.66 -4.78
CA LEU A 401 18.12 16.67 -5.78
C LEU A 401 17.99 15.23 -5.25
N MET A 402 18.43 14.98 -4.01
CA MET A 402 18.30 13.65 -3.38
C MET A 402 16.85 13.21 -3.28
N THR A 403 15.96 14.11 -2.85
CA THR A 403 14.51 13.83 -2.76
C THR A 403 13.90 13.60 -4.15
N LEU A 404 14.33 14.35 -5.17
CA LEU A 404 13.88 14.15 -6.56
C LEU A 404 14.28 12.76 -7.08
N SER A 405 15.45 12.29 -6.67
CA SER A 405 16.00 10.98 -7.02
C SER A 405 15.51 9.82 -6.15
N ASP A 406 14.67 10.08 -5.14
CA ASP A 406 14.21 9.06 -4.21
C ASP A 406 13.22 8.09 -4.91
N ALA A 407 13.36 6.79 -4.66
CA ALA A 407 12.45 5.77 -5.19
C ALA A 407 11.09 5.80 -4.47
N ALA A 408 11.04 6.35 -3.26
CA ALA A 408 9.81 6.54 -2.49
C ALA A 408 9.04 7.80 -2.88
N LEU A 409 9.62 8.68 -3.71
CA LEU A 409 8.90 9.85 -4.21
C LEU A 409 7.67 9.37 -5.00
N PRO A 410 6.43 9.77 -4.61
CA PRO A 410 5.21 9.14 -5.11
C PRO A 410 4.81 9.65 -6.51
N THR A 411 5.75 9.65 -7.45
CA THR A 411 5.54 9.92 -8.87
C THR A 411 5.09 8.69 -9.65
N GLY A 412 5.25 7.49 -9.09
CA GLY A 412 4.80 6.24 -9.71
C GLY A 412 5.75 5.66 -10.75
N GLY A 413 7.03 6.08 -10.78
CA GLY A 413 8.04 5.54 -11.71
C GLY A 413 8.16 4.01 -11.66
N PHE A 414 8.05 3.41 -10.47
CA PHE A 414 8.12 1.96 -10.27
C PHE A 414 7.01 1.16 -10.97
N ALA A 415 5.90 1.80 -11.36
CA ALA A 415 4.79 1.15 -12.03
C ALA A 415 5.04 0.97 -13.54
N HIS A 416 6.18 1.44 -14.05
CA HIS A 416 6.50 1.50 -15.47
C HIS A 416 7.76 0.66 -15.77
N SER A 417 7.74 -0.12 -16.84
CA SER A 417 8.86 -1.02 -17.20
C SER A 417 9.80 -0.46 -18.27
N GLY A 418 9.46 0.69 -18.88
CA GLY A 418 10.20 1.25 -20.01
C GLY A 418 10.24 0.32 -21.23
N GLY A 419 9.20 -0.51 -21.42
CA GLY A 419 9.11 -1.51 -22.48
C GLY A 419 9.82 -2.85 -22.19
N LEU A 420 10.49 -2.99 -21.03
CA LEU A 420 11.24 -4.20 -20.68
C LEU A 420 10.31 -5.42 -20.53
N GLU A 421 9.13 -5.23 -19.95
CA GLU A 421 8.13 -6.30 -19.81
C GLU A 421 7.69 -6.82 -21.19
N ALA A 422 7.39 -5.91 -22.10
CA ALA A 422 7.00 -6.26 -23.47
C ALA A 422 8.16 -6.91 -24.25
N ALA A 423 9.39 -6.42 -24.07
CA ALA A 423 10.58 -7.02 -24.67
C ALA A 423 10.84 -8.45 -24.16
N LYS A 424 10.62 -8.70 -22.87
CA LYS A 424 10.66 -10.06 -22.29
C LYS A 424 9.57 -10.94 -22.89
N TYR A 425 8.33 -10.43 -22.98
CA TYR A 425 7.19 -11.16 -23.55
C TYR A 425 7.44 -11.55 -25.02
N LEU A 426 7.95 -10.62 -25.82
CA LEU A 426 8.35 -10.83 -27.21
C LEU A 426 9.64 -11.65 -27.37
N ARG A 427 10.29 -12.02 -26.26
CA ARG A 427 11.57 -12.75 -26.22
C ARG A 427 12.72 -12.02 -26.93
N LEU A 428 12.70 -10.70 -26.95
CA LEU A 428 13.76 -9.87 -27.55
C LEU A 428 15.07 -9.93 -26.77
N LEU A 429 15.02 -10.30 -25.49
CA LEU A 429 16.20 -10.51 -24.65
C LEU A 429 16.81 -11.91 -24.82
N GLY A 430 16.11 -12.83 -25.49
CA GLY A 430 16.45 -14.25 -25.61
C GLY A 430 17.15 -14.63 -26.93
N ASN A 431 17.59 -15.89 -27.03
CA ASN A 431 18.30 -16.42 -28.20
C ASN A 431 17.37 -16.77 -29.39
N LYS A 432 17.98 -17.01 -30.56
CA LYS A 432 17.30 -17.59 -31.74
C LYS A 432 16.54 -18.87 -31.34
N LYS A 433 15.33 -19.05 -31.88
CA LYS A 433 14.41 -20.17 -31.54
C LYS A 433 15.16 -21.51 -31.40
N GLY A 434 15.21 -22.05 -30.18
CA GLY A 434 15.58 -23.44 -29.92
C GLY A 434 16.82 -23.70 -29.05
N SER A 435 17.63 -22.69 -28.69
CA SER A 435 18.77 -22.90 -27.78
C SER A 435 18.48 -22.43 -26.34
N PRO A 436 19.02 -23.13 -25.32
CA PRO A 436 19.04 -22.62 -23.94
C PRO A 436 19.80 -21.29 -23.91
N GLN A 437 19.24 -20.29 -23.23
CA GLN A 437 19.90 -19.00 -23.07
C GLN A 437 20.98 -19.11 -22.00
N SER A 438 22.22 -18.71 -22.32
CA SER A 438 23.25 -18.61 -21.30
C SER A 438 22.98 -17.40 -20.40
N PRO A 439 23.19 -17.52 -19.06
CA PRO A 439 23.02 -16.38 -18.14
C PRO A 439 23.85 -15.15 -18.54
N GLN A 440 25.05 -15.36 -19.10
CA GLN A 440 25.94 -14.29 -19.54
C GLN A 440 25.38 -13.53 -20.77
N GLU A 441 24.75 -14.23 -21.70
CA GLU A 441 24.11 -13.59 -22.85
C GLU A 441 22.86 -12.81 -22.45
N LEU A 442 22.05 -13.34 -21.52
CA LEU A 442 20.91 -12.60 -20.96
C LEU A 442 21.37 -11.31 -20.30
N GLU A 443 22.42 -11.38 -19.47
CA GLU A 443 22.98 -10.22 -18.78
C GLU A 443 23.53 -9.18 -19.78
N ARG A 444 24.21 -9.63 -20.85
CA ARG A 444 24.67 -8.75 -21.93
C ARG A 444 23.52 -8.08 -22.68
N ASN A 445 22.50 -8.84 -23.07
CA ASN A 445 21.36 -8.31 -23.81
C ASN A 445 20.52 -7.36 -22.94
N LEU A 446 20.37 -7.69 -21.65
CA LEU A 446 19.73 -6.82 -20.67
C LEU A 446 20.52 -5.52 -20.51
N LYS A 447 21.86 -5.58 -20.41
CA LYS A 447 22.69 -4.38 -20.36
C LYS A 447 22.46 -3.48 -21.58
N GLU A 448 22.45 -4.05 -22.78
CA GLU A 448 22.22 -3.28 -24.00
C GLU A 448 20.79 -2.69 -24.05
N PHE A 449 19.78 -3.45 -23.62
CA PHE A 449 18.41 -2.95 -23.52
C PHE A 449 18.33 -1.75 -22.57
N VAL A 450 18.86 -1.89 -21.35
CA VAL A 450 18.82 -0.83 -20.32
C VAL A 450 19.56 0.40 -20.83
N ARG A 451 20.76 0.23 -21.36
CA ARG A 451 21.59 1.28 -21.97
C ARG A 451 20.82 2.02 -23.06
N SER A 452 20.34 1.31 -24.07
CA SER A 452 19.65 1.89 -25.22
C SER A 452 18.33 2.56 -24.82
N SER A 453 17.61 2.00 -23.84
CA SER A 453 16.36 2.58 -23.33
C SER A 453 16.61 3.94 -22.65
N VAL A 454 17.56 4.01 -21.71
CA VAL A 454 17.87 5.24 -20.98
C VAL A 454 18.42 6.32 -21.91
N ILE A 455 19.36 5.97 -22.80
CA ILE A 455 19.93 6.94 -23.77
C ILE A 455 18.84 7.47 -24.70
N SER A 456 17.96 6.61 -25.20
CA SER A 456 16.85 7.03 -26.07
C SER A 456 15.86 7.94 -25.34
N GLN A 457 15.55 7.65 -24.08
CA GLN A 457 14.68 8.50 -23.26
C GLN A 457 15.31 9.87 -23.01
N ILE A 458 16.61 9.93 -22.69
CA ILE A 458 17.31 11.18 -22.41
C ILE A 458 17.51 12.03 -23.66
N SER A 459 17.80 11.39 -24.81
CA SER A 459 17.89 12.09 -26.10
C SER A 459 16.59 12.82 -26.46
N LEU A 460 15.44 12.25 -26.11
CA LEU A 460 14.15 12.92 -26.26
C LEU A 460 13.89 13.93 -25.11
N GLN A 461 14.08 13.55 -23.85
CA GLN A 461 13.57 14.34 -22.71
C GLN A 461 14.46 15.51 -22.30
N ALA A 462 15.78 15.41 -22.43
CA ALA A 462 16.71 16.44 -21.95
C ALA A 462 16.55 17.81 -22.65
N PRO A 463 16.33 17.91 -23.99
CA PRO A 463 16.11 19.19 -24.65
C PRO A 463 14.86 19.93 -24.15
N PHE A 464 13.81 19.15 -23.90
CA PHE A 464 12.54 19.63 -23.35
C PHE A 464 12.68 20.05 -21.88
N CYS A 465 13.37 19.25 -21.05
CA CYS A 465 13.68 19.60 -19.66
C CYS A 465 14.52 20.89 -19.58
N THR A 466 15.52 21.05 -20.45
CA THR A 466 16.36 22.26 -20.54
C THR A 466 15.55 23.49 -20.92
N SER A 467 14.67 23.36 -21.92
CA SER A 467 13.79 24.45 -22.36
C SER A 467 12.78 24.83 -21.27
N ALA A 468 12.26 23.85 -20.54
CA ALA A 468 11.32 24.07 -19.44
C ALA A 468 11.98 24.74 -18.22
N SER A 469 13.21 24.36 -17.87
CA SER A 469 14.01 25.07 -16.86
C SER A 469 14.30 26.51 -17.28
N ARG A 470 14.65 26.75 -18.54
CA ARG A 470 14.82 28.12 -19.07
C ARG A 470 13.52 28.93 -18.97
N LEU A 471 12.38 28.35 -19.33
CA LEU A 471 11.07 28.98 -19.20
C LEU A 471 10.81 29.40 -17.75
N ALA A 472 10.97 28.49 -16.79
CA ALA A 472 10.81 28.81 -15.37
C ALA A 472 11.76 29.93 -14.93
N ARG A 473 13.04 29.87 -15.33
CA ARG A 473 14.05 30.89 -15.02
C ARG A 473 13.69 32.27 -15.55
N THR A 474 13.18 32.35 -16.78
CA THR A 474 12.77 33.63 -17.39
C THR A 474 11.60 34.28 -16.66
N HIS A 475 10.74 33.49 -16.03
CA HIS A 475 9.59 33.97 -15.25
C HIS A 475 9.84 34.10 -13.74
N LEU A 476 10.98 33.59 -13.24
CA LEU A 476 11.48 33.87 -11.89
C LEU A 476 12.06 35.30 -11.85
N GLY A 477 11.60 36.15 -10.93
CA GLY A 477 12.05 37.53 -10.79
C GLY A 477 11.28 38.59 -11.59
N VAL A 478 10.23 38.21 -12.33
CA VAL A 478 9.33 39.14 -13.04
C VAL A 478 8.00 39.26 -12.29
N ASP A 479 7.46 40.48 -12.12
CA ASP A 479 6.15 40.67 -11.46
C ASP A 479 5.02 40.11 -12.34
N LEU A 480 4.57 38.90 -12.00
CA LEU A 480 3.54 38.16 -12.72
C LEU A 480 2.14 38.84 -12.67
N ASN A 481 1.95 39.88 -11.82
CA ASN A 481 0.70 40.62 -11.70
C ASN A 481 0.60 41.81 -12.67
N GLU A 482 1.70 42.46 -13.06
CA GLU A 482 1.71 43.59 -14.00
C GLU A 482 1.51 43.14 -15.46
N GLY A 483 1.79 41.86 -15.74
CA GLY A 483 1.69 41.27 -17.07
C GLY A 483 0.29 41.25 -17.70
N ARG A 484 -0.80 41.55 -16.99
CA ARG A 484 -2.13 41.53 -17.63
C ARG A 484 -2.32 42.67 -18.67
N GLN A 485 -1.51 43.74 -18.62
CA GLN A 485 -1.65 44.89 -19.53
C GLN A 485 -0.57 45.01 -20.63
N GLU A 486 0.63 44.44 -20.46
CA GLU A 486 1.70 44.52 -21.47
C GLU A 486 1.94 43.23 -22.31
N LEU A 487 1.26 42.12 -22.00
CA LEU A 487 1.33 40.83 -22.73
C LEU A 487 0.68 40.83 -24.13
N ARG A 488 0.45 41.99 -24.74
CA ARG A 488 -0.08 42.08 -26.13
C ARG A 488 0.99 41.96 -27.22
N LYS A 489 2.26 41.72 -26.88
CA LYS A 489 3.35 41.57 -27.88
C LYS A 489 4.28 40.36 -27.68
N GLY A 490 4.11 39.55 -26.65
CA GLY A 490 4.84 38.28 -26.41
C GLY A 490 3.90 37.20 -25.83
N LYS A 491 4.24 35.91 -25.96
CA LYS A 491 3.46 34.79 -25.40
C LYS A 491 3.68 34.73 -23.88
N GLY A 492 2.65 34.38 -23.09
CA GLY A 492 2.77 34.25 -21.63
C GLY A 492 3.37 32.93 -21.17
N LEU A 493 3.69 32.80 -19.87
CA LEU A 493 4.19 31.56 -19.24
C LEU A 493 3.31 30.35 -19.62
N GLU A 494 2.00 30.51 -19.52
CA GLU A 494 1.03 29.46 -19.84
C GLU A 494 1.05 29.04 -21.30
N ASP A 495 1.12 30.00 -22.23
CA ASP A 495 1.14 29.74 -23.66
C ASP A 495 2.43 29.02 -24.08
N GLU A 496 3.58 29.43 -23.52
CA GLU A 496 4.87 28.81 -23.79
C GLU A 496 4.96 27.40 -23.17
N TYR A 497 4.47 27.23 -21.94
CA TYR A 497 4.38 25.93 -21.29
C TYR A 497 3.50 24.98 -22.10
N LEU A 498 2.30 25.43 -22.50
CA LEU A 498 1.37 24.63 -23.30
C LEU A 498 1.97 24.24 -24.64
N ALA A 499 2.63 25.18 -25.33
CA ALA A 499 3.29 24.89 -26.60
C ALA A 499 4.41 23.84 -26.45
N LEU A 500 5.21 23.95 -25.39
CA LEU A 500 6.31 23.02 -25.13
C LEU A 500 5.80 21.62 -24.73
N ASP A 501 4.78 21.56 -23.88
CA ASP A 501 4.13 20.31 -23.44
C ASP A 501 3.42 19.61 -24.60
N MET A 502 2.68 20.36 -25.44
CA MET A 502 2.09 19.83 -26.67
C MET A 502 3.13 19.33 -27.66
N HIS A 503 4.25 20.03 -27.81
CA HIS A 503 5.32 19.60 -28.70
C HIS A 503 5.91 18.25 -28.25
N LEU A 504 6.17 18.05 -26.96
CA LEU A 504 6.60 16.75 -26.43
C LEU A 504 5.51 15.67 -26.60
N ASP A 505 4.23 16.02 -26.40
CA ASP A 505 3.11 15.10 -26.60
C ASP A 505 3.12 14.54 -28.03
N THR A 506 3.45 15.35 -29.05
CA THR A 506 3.49 14.88 -30.45
C THR A 506 4.47 13.73 -30.69
N PHE A 507 5.62 13.72 -30.02
CA PHE A 507 6.60 12.62 -30.11
C PHE A 507 6.09 11.35 -29.42
N LEU A 508 5.26 11.48 -28.38
CA LEU A 508 4.79 10.37 -27.56
C LEU A 508 3.43 9.82 -28.00
N VAL A 509 2.66 10.54 -28.82
CA VAL A 509 1.33 10.09 -29.29
C VAL A 509 1.39 8.71 -29.96
N ALA A 510 2.45 8.42 -30.72
CA ALA A 510 2.65 7.14 -31.38
C ALA A 510 3.02 5.99 -30.42
N ASN A 511 3.43 6.31 -29.18
CA ASN A 511 3.77 5.34 -28.14
C ASN A 511 2.88 5.53 -26.89
N PRO A 512 1.64 5.00 -26.90
CA PRO A 512 0.70 5.18 -25.81
C PRO A 512 1.22 4.74 -24.43
N PRO A 513 1.94 3.61 -24.29
CA PRO A 513 2.52 3.23 -23.00
C PRO A 513 3.57 4.24 -22.48
N ALA A 514 4.51 4.69 -23.31
CA ALA A 514 5.47 5.73 -22.93
C ALA A 514 4.78 7.06 -22.59
N ARG A 515 3.76 7.43 -23.37
CA ARG A 515 2.94 8.62 -23.11
C ARG A 515 2.25 8.53 -21.75
N ARG A 516 1.61 7.40 -21.43
CA ARG A 516 0.98 7.18 -20.11
C ARG A 516 1.98 7.30 -18.97
N ALA A 517 3.16 6.72 -19.11
CA ALA A 517 4.22 6.82 -18.12
C ALA A 517 4.64 8.28 -17.87
N SER A 518 4.92 9.02 -18.95
CA SER A 518 5.31 10.44 -18.88
C SER A 518 4.23 11.31 -18.23
N LEU A 519 2.96 11.11 -18.60
CA LEU A 519 1.82 11.87 -18.03
C LEU A 519 1.56 11.52 -16.57
N SER A 520 1.61 10.23 -16.22
CA SER A 520 1.39 9.77 -14.85
C SER A 520 2.44 10.39 -13.92
N GLN A 521 3.71 10.28 -14.29
CA GLN A 521 4.83 10.77 -13.49
C GLN A 521 4.89 12.30 -13.44
N GLY A 522 4.70 12.99 -14.57
CA GLY A 522 4.69 14.45 -14.64
C GLY A 522 3.57 15.06 -13.81
N ARG A 523 2.32 14.60 -13.99
CA ARG A 523 1.19 15.09 -13.19
C ARG A 523 1.34 14.82 -11.70
N ALA A 524 1.89 13.65 -11.35
CA ALA A 524 2.17 13.34 -9.95
C ALA A 524 3.23 14.31 -9.38
N LEU A 525 4.34 14.51 -10.08
CA LEU A 525 5.39 15.45 -9.66
C LEU A 525 4.86 16.89 -9.51
N MET A 526 4.02 17.36 -10.44
CA MET A 526 3.43 18.70 -10.38
C MET A 526 2.51 18.89 -9.17
N ARG A 527 1.76 17.85 -8.76
CA ARG A 527 0.95 17.89 -7.53
C ARG A 527 1.78 17.91 -6.24
N LEU A 528 2.98 17.33 -6.29
CA LEU A 528 3.87 17.25 -5.13
C LEU A 528 4.69 18.54 -4.94
N ALA A 529 5.07 19.20 -6.05
CA ALA A 529 5.93 20.37 -6.05
C ALA A 529 5.47 21.50 -5.09
N PRO A 530 4.18 21.88 -5.00
CA PRO A 530 3.73 22.89 -4.03
C PRO A 530 4.01 22.50 -2.58
N MET A 531 3.83 21.23 -2.21
CA MET A 531 4.06 20.76 -0.83
C MET A 531 5.54 20.88 -0.46
N TRP A 532 6.41 20.64 -1.43
CA TRP A 532 7.85 20.66 -1.24
C TRP A 532 8.41 22.07 -1.11
N LEU A 533 7.92 23.00 -1.93
CA LEU A 533 8.36 24.40 -1.91
C LEU A 533 7.92 25.11 -0.62
N ARG A 534 6.75 24.77 -0.05
CA ARG A 534 6.16 25.46 1.13
C ARG A 534 6.99 25.47 2.42
N HIS A 535 8.08 24.70 2.50
CA HIS A 535 8.94 24.66 3.69
C HIS A 535 9.91 25.85 3.82
N ARG A 536 10.03 26.73 2.81
CA ARG A 536 10.90 27.92 2.85
C ARG A 536 10.07 29.20 2.73
N ASP A 537 10.31 30.19 3.58
CA ASP A 537 9.61 31.48 3.50
C ASP A 537 10.55 32.59 3.04
N ASP A 538 10.95 32.51 1.77
CA ASP A 538 11.72 33.53 1.08
C ASP A 538 11.00 34.01 -0.20
N GLU A 539 11.36 35.19 -0.70
CA GLU A 539 10.68 35.82 -1.84
C GLU A 539 10.83 35.00 -3.13
N GLU A 540 12.00 34.39 -3.35
CA GLU A 540 12.25 33.50 -4.49
C GLU A 540 11.30 32.30 -4.46
N ASN A 541 11.09 31.71 -3.28
CA ASN A 541 10.20 30.59 -3.09
C ASN A 541 8.71 30.96 -3.24
N ARG A 542 8.31 32.17 -2.84
CA ARG A 542 6.95 32.68 -3.12
C ARG A 542 6.69 32.81 -4.62
N GLN A 543 7.68 33.25 -5.39
CA GLN A 543 7.58 33.33 -6.85
C GLN A 543 7.58 31.93 -7.49
N ALA A 544 8.44 31.03 -7.04
CA ALA A 544 8.42 29.61 -7.43
C ALA A 544 7.03 28.98 -7.19
N CYS A 545 6.43 29.21 -6.02
CA CYS A 545 5.08 28.74 -5.71
C CYS A 545 4.04 29.29 -6.69
N LYS A 546 4.11 30.57 -7.07
CA LYS A 546 3.19 31.17 -8.06
C LYS A 546 3.31 30.49 -9.43
N ILE A 547 4.54 30.23 -9.90
CA ILE A 547 4.79 29.55 -11.19
C ILE A 547 4.19 28.14 -11.15
N ILE A 548 4.52 27.36 -10.13
CA ILE A 548 4.02 25.98 -9.97
C ILE A 548 2.50 25.97 -9.86
N SER A 549 1.89 26.86 -9.08
CA SER A 549 0.43 26.94 -8.94
C SER A 549 -0.26 27.24 -10.26
N ARG A 550 0.21 28.23 -11.04
CA ARG A 550 -0.38 28.55 -12.36
C ARG A 550 -0.32 27.36 -13.31
N ILE A 551 0.79 26.63 -13.33
CA ILE A 551 0.94 25.45 -14.18
C ILE A 551 0.07 24.29 -13.67
N LEU A 552 0.00 24.08 -12.35
CA LEU A 552 -0.87 23.07 -11.76
C LEU A 552 -2.33 23.32 -12.12
N ASP A 553 -2.79 24.58 -12.05
CA ASP A 553 -4.16 24.96 -12.44
C ASP A 553 -4.45 24.58 -13.91
N LEU A 554 -3.50 24.80 -14.84
CA LEU A 554 -3.64 24.37 -16.24
C LEU A 554 -3.71 22.85 -16.39
N VAL A 555 -2.89 22.12 -15.64
CA VAL A 555 -2.86 20.64 -15.67
C VAL A 555 -4.16 20.06 -15.10
N GLU A 556 -4.75 20.69 -14.07
CA GLU A 556 -6.01 20.27 -13.46
C GLU A 556 -7.23 20.66 -14.31
N ALA A 557 -7.21 21.83 -14.96
CA ALA A 557 -8.24 22.27 -15.90
C ALA A 557 -8.34 21.39 -17.17
N SER A 558 -7.42 20.44 -17.36
CA SER A 558 -7.31 19.55 -18.52
C SER A 558 -6.95 20.25 -19.85
N ASP A 559 -6.56 21.51 -19.80
CA ASP A 559 -6.04 22.26 -20.95
C ASP A 559 -4.60 21.83 -21.31
N CYS A 560 -3.90 21.19 -20.38
CA CYS A 560 -2.52 20.72 -20.53
C CYS A 560 -2.35 19.21 -20.28
N ARG A 561 -1.34 18.58 -20.89
CA ARG A 561 -1.02 17.16 -20.67
C ARG A 561 -0.21 16.98 -19.39
N GLY A 562 0.84 17.75 -19.17
CA GLY A 562 1.68 17.69 -17.97
C GLY A 562 2.71 16.56 -18.02
N HIS A 563 3.55 16.55 -19.04
CA HIS A 563 4.60 15.55 -19.23
C HIS A 563 5.75 15.68 -18.22
N LEU A 564 6.38 14.54 -17.92
CA LEU A 564 7.45 14.44 -16.92
C LEU A 564 8.62 15.37 -17.22
N ALA A 565 9.17 15.36 -18.44
CA ALA A 565 10.36 16.14 -18.79
C ALA A 565 10.16 17.65 -18.57
N ILE A 566 8.99 18.18 -18.95
CA ILE A 566 8.68 19.61 -18.79
C ILE A 566 8.50 19.94 -17.32
N THR A 567 7.69 19.15 -16.62
CA THR A 567 7.44 19.31 -15.19
C THR A 567 8.73 19.24 -14.39
N HIS A 568 9.59 18.27 -14.69
CA HIS A 568 10.87 18.07 -14.03
C HIS A 568 11.79 19.27 -14.21
N GLY A 569 11.90 19.82 -15.41
CA GLY A 569 12.71 21.02 -15.68
C GLY A 569 12.23 22.24 -14.90
N ILE A 570 10.91 22.47 -14.86
CA ILE A 570 10.31 23.59 -14.11
C ILE A 570 10.53 23.40 -12.61
N VAL A 571 10.20 22.22 -12.08
CA VAL A 571 10.34 21.92 -10.64
C VAL A 571 11.80 22.02 -10.21
N ALA A 572 12.74 21.47 -10.98
CA ALA A 572 14.16 21.54 -10.67
C ALA A 572 14.68 23.00 -10.64
N GLU A 573 14.27 23.82 -11.61
CA GLU A 573 14.63 25.25 -11.62
C GLU A 573 14.06 25.97 -10.41
N THR A 574 12.79 25.73 -10.07
CA THR A 574 12.15 26.34 -8.88
C THR A 574 12.77 25.90 -7.55
N LEU A 575 13.42 24.74 -7.52
CA LEU A 575 14.16 24.21 -6.36
C LEU A 575 15.63 24.64 -6.36
N ASN A 576 16.04 25.48 -7.31
CA ASN A 576 17.41 25.96 -7.48
C ASN A 576 18.43 24.80 -7.67
N ILE A 577 18.01 23.76 -8.40
CA ILE A 577 18.85 22.65 -8.84
C ILE A 577 19.45 23.04 -10.19
N ASP A 578 20.76 22.89 -10.36
CA ASP A 578 21.38 23.16 -11.65
C ASP A 578 20.89 22.18 -12.73
N ILE A 579 20.75 22.69 -13.95
CA ILE A 579 20.13 21.93 -15.05
C ILE A 579 20.88 20.65 -15.39
N PHE A 580 22.21 20.64 -15.22
CA PHE A 580 23.02 19.46 -15.49
C PHE A 580 22.70 18.34 -14.49
N SER A 581 22.80 18.61 -13.19
CA SER A 581 22.43 17.65 -12.15
C SER A 581 20.95 17.25 -12.21
N SER A 582 20.06 18.16 -12.62
CA SER A 582 18.64 17.84 -12.84
C SER A 582 18.46 16.78 -13.93
N ILE A 583 19.12 16.93 -15.09
CA ILE A 583 19.00 15.96 -16.18
C ILE A 583 19.72 14.65 -15.84
N GLU A 584 20.85 14.70 -15.13
CA GLU A 584 21.48 13.49 -14.57
C GLU A 584 20.55 12.75 -13.60
N CYS A 585 19.80 13.47 -12.76
CA CYS A 585 18.81 12.89 -11.87
C CYS A 585 17.65 12.22 -12.63
N LEU A 586 17.17 12.85 -13.70
CA LEU A 586 16.15 12.27 -14.58
C LEU A 586 16.67 10.98 -15.27
N ALA A 587 17.92 10.99 -15.72
CA ALA A 587 18.57 9.84 -16.33
C ALA A 587 18.79 8.70 -15.33
N PHE A 588 19.26 9.04 -14.13
CA PHE A 588 19.43 8.09 -13.03
C PHE A 588 18.10 7.47 -12.61
N SER A 589 17.04 8.26 -12.49
CA SER A 589 15.70 7.76 -12.14
C SER A 589 15.18 6.78 -13.19
N SER A 590 15.37 7.11 -14.48
CA SER A 590 15.00 6.23 -15.59
C SER A 590 15.78 4.92 -15.57
N LEU A 591 17.10 4.99 -15.37
CA LEU A 591 17.98 3.82 -15.23
C LEU A 591 17.56 2.93 -14.05
N ARG A 592 17.38 3.54 -12.87
CA ARG A 592 16.95 2.87 -11.65
C ARG A 592 15.62 2.15 -11.85
N ASP A 593 14.65 2.79 -12.50
CA ASP A 593 13.31 2.24 -12.66
C ASP A 593 13.30 1.04 -13.63
N VAL A 594 14.02 1.11 -14.75
CA VAL A 594 14.17 -0.04 -15.67
C VAL A 594 14.94 -1.19 -15.01
N VAL A 595 16.00 -0.89 -14.24
CA VAL A 595 16.75 -1.91 -13.48
C VAL A 595 15.88 -2.56 -12.40
N ALA A 596 15.08 -1.78 -11.67
CA ALA A 596 14.12 -2.30 -10.70
C ALA A 596 13.05 -3.18 -11.37
N ALA A 597 12.59 -2.81 -12.58
CA ALA A 597 11.70 -3.65 -13.37
C ALA A 597 12.37 -4.97 -13.77
N ALA A 598 13.66 -4.96 -14.13
CA ALA A 598 14.41 -6.18 -14.47
C ALA A 598 14.50 -7.16 -13.29
N ILE A 599 14.67 -6.66 -12.07
CA ILE A 599 14.67 -7.48 -10.84
C ILE A 599 13.29 -8.11 -10.62
N ARG A 600 12.21 -7.31 -10.72
CA ARG A 600 10.83 -7.81 -10.54
C ARG A 600 10.40 -8.80 -11.62
N LEU A 601 10.97 -8.69 -12.81
CA LEU A 601 10.80 -9.65 -13.90
C LEU A 601 11.74 -10.86 -13.79
N ASP A 602 12.52 -10.99 -12.73
CA ASP A 602 13.46 -12.10 -12.51
C ASP A 602 14.48 -12.26 -13.67
N LEU A 603 14.92 -11.13 -14.24
CA LEU A 603 15.94 -11.11 -15.30
C LEU A 603 17.36 -10.94 -14.76
N ILE A 604 17.49 -10.36 -13.56
CA ILE A 604 18.75 -10.10 -12.88
C ILE A 604 18.53 -10.06 -11.37
N GLY A 605 19.49 -10.60 -10.60
CA GLY A 605 19.45 -10.53 -9.14
C GLY A 605 19.83 -9.13 -8.60
N PRO A 606 19.34 -8.73 -7.41
CA PRO A 606 19.55 -7.38 -6.87
C PRO A 606 21.01 -6.93 -6.79
N SER A 607 21.92 -7.81 -6.33
CA SER A 607 23.34 -7.45 -6.21
C SER A 607 24.01 -7.21 -7.57
N ARG A 608 23.66 -7.99 -8.60
CA ARG A 608 24.17 -7.80 -9.97
C ARG A 608 23.56 -6.57 -10.64
N ALA A 609 22.31 -6.25 -10.31
CA ALA A 609 21.62 -5.07 -10.81
C ALA A 609 22.36 -3.77 -10.42
N ILE A 610 22.92 -3.70 -9.20
CA ILE A 610 23.76 -2.57 -8.77
C ILE A 610 25.04 -2.48 -9.61
N ALA A 611 25.70 -3.61 -9.88
CA ALA A 611 26.89 -3.64 -10.73
C ALA A 611 26.57 -3.22 -12.18
N LEU A 612 25.42 -3.65 -12.71
CA LEU A 612 24.94 -3.23 -14.03
C LEU A 612 24.73 -1.71 -14.08
N GLN A 613 24.05 -1.14 -13.10
CA GLN A 613 23.80 0.30 -13.00
C GLN A 613 25.11 1.10 -12.93
N ALA A 614 26.07 0.68 -12.09
CA ALA A 614 27.39 1.31 -12.02
C ALA A 614 28.16 1.21 -13.35
N SER A 615 28.02 0.11 -14.08
CA SER A 615 28.70 -0.09 -15.37
C SER A 615 28.18 0.79 -16.51
N LEU A 616 27.05 1.49 -16.31
CA LEU A 616 26.41 2.37 -17.29
C LEU A 616 26.55 3.86 -16.94
N GLU A 617 27.11 4.19 -15.78
CA GLU A 617 27.22 5.58 -15.28
C GLU A 617 27.86 6.51 -16.31
N GLN A 618 29.04 6.14 -16.82
CA GLN A 618 29.79 6.96 -17.77
C GLN A 618 29.02 7.17 -19.07
N GLU A 619 28.47 6.10 -19.65
CA GLU A 619 27.75 6.15 -20.93
C GLU A 619 26.47 7.00 -20.84
N VAL A 620 25.76 6.91 -19.71
CA VAL A 620 24.57 7.73 -19.44
C VAL A 620 24.94 9.19 -19.25
N SER A 621 26.01 9.50 -18.51
CA SER A 621 26.48 10.88 -18.33
C SER A 621 26.94 11.51 -19.67
N GLU A 622 27.62 10.74 -20.53
CA GLU A 622 27.98 11.18 -21.89
C GLU A 622 26.73 11.47 -22.75
N ALA A 623 25.72 10.59 -22.70
CA ALA A 623 24.45 10.83 -23.39
C ALA A 623 23.72 12.08 -22.89
N VAL A 624 23.75 12.37 -21.58
CA VAL A 624 23.21 13.60 -21.00
C VAL A 624 23.93 14.83 -21.58
N MET A 625 25.26 14.83 -21.60
CA MET A 625 26.05 15.94 -22.15
C MET A 625 25.76 16.22 -23.62
N LEU A 626 25.52 15.18 -24.43
CA LEU A 626 25.15 15.32 -25.84
C LEU A 626 23.72 15.83 -25.99
N ALA A 627 22.76 15.23 -25.27
CA ALA A 627 21.36 15.59 -25.39
C ALA A 627 21.08 17.03 -24.93
N MET A 628 21.84 17.54 -23.96
CA MET A 628 21.73 18.94 -23.50
C MET A 628 22.17 19.98 -24.54
N GLN A 629 22.89 19.58 -25.59
CA GLN A 629 23.30 20.48 -26.67
C GLN A 629 22.19 20.67 -27.71
N LEU A 630 21.15 19.84 -27.68
CA LEU A 630 20.06 19.83 -28.66
C LEU A 630 18.90 20.74 -28.22
N GLY A 631 18.19 21.31 -29.20
CA GLY A 631 16.92 21.97 -28.98
C GLY A 631 15.72 21.02 -29.06
N PRO A 632 14.51 21.42 -28.60
CA PRO A 632 13.30 20.61 -28.71
C PRO A 632 12.95 20.14 -30.13
N SER A 633 13.35 20.89 -31.17
CA SER A 633 13.15 20.51 -32.58
C SER A 633 14.11 19.42 -33.07
N GLU A 634 15.23 19.23 -32.38
CA GLU A 634 16.25 18.22 -32.67
C GLU A 634 16.12 17.00 -31.74
N ALA A 635 15.21 17.07 -30.77
CA ALA A 635 14.93 16.00 -29.84
C ALA A 635 14.36 14.79 -30.58
N ALA A 636 14.92 13.62 -30.29
CA ALA A 636 14.48 12.38 -30.89
C ALA A 636 14.78 11.21 -29.97
N THR A 637 13.98 10.16 -30.13
CA THR A 637 14.33 8.84 -29.64
C THR A 637 15.30 8.18 -30.62
N CYS A 638 16.19 7.33 -30.11
CA CYS A 638 17.28 6.74 -30.89
C CYS A 638 17.28 5.21 -30.88
N ALA A 639 16.22 4.58 -30.36
CA ALA A 639 16.11 3.13 -30.23
C ALA A 639 14.77 2.58 -30.80
N PRO A 640 14.58 2.62 -32.14
CA PRO A 640 13.28 2.31 -32.77
C PRO A 640 12.78 0.89 -32.49
N LEU A 641 13.69 -0.09 -32.33
CA LEU A 641 13.30 -1.46 -31.97
C LEU A 641 12.73 -1.55 -30.55
N LEU A 642 13.27 -0.76 -29.61
CA LEU A 642 12.77 -0.73 -28.24
C LEU A 642 11.42 -0.04 -28.17
N GLU A 643 11.22 1.02 -28.95
CA GLU A 643 9.93 1.68 -29.06
C GLU A 643 8.87 0.76 -29.64
N ALA A 644 9.19 0.05 -30.73
CA ALA A 644 8.27 -0.92 -31.32
C ALA A 644 7.90 -2.04 -30.32
N ALA A 645 8.87 -2.50 -29.51
CA ALA A 645 8.62 -3.45 -28.45
C ALA A 645 7.70 -2.85 -27.36
N HIS A 646 7.90 -1.58 -27.00
CA HIS A 646 7.11 -0.89 -25.99
C HIS A 646 5.63 -0.81 -26.40
N LEU A 647 5.33 -0.61 -27.69
CA LEU A 647 3.96 -0.61 -28.21
C LEU A 647 3.21 -1.92 -27.95
N ALA A 648 3.93 -3.04 -27.92
CA ALA A 648 3.34 -4.36 -27.68
C ALA A 648 2.84 -4.53 -26.23
N HIS A 649 3.21 -3.64 -25.30
CA HIS A 649 2.75 -3.70 -23.90
C HIS A 649 1.22 -3.75 -23.79
N ASP A 650 0.51 -2.98 -24.61
CA ASP A 650 -0.96 -2.95 -24.62
C ASP A 650 -1.60 -4.21 -25.22
N THR A 651 -0.83 -5.04 -25.91
CA THR A 651 -1.30 -6.30 -26.52
C THR A 651 -1.09 -7.52 -25.61
N MET A 652 -0.47 -7.35 -24.44
CA MET A 652 -0.19 -8.44 -23.51
C MET A 652 -1.42 -8.85 -22.71
N ASP A 653 -1.69 -10.16 -22.63
CA ASP A 653 -2.82 -10.72 -21.87
C ASP A 653 -2.65 -10.56 -20.35
N VAL A 654 -1.40 -10.63 -19.86
CA VAL A 654 -1.04 -10.50 -18.44
C VAL A 654 0.07 -9.47 -18.32
N ARG A 655 -0.11 -8.50 -17.41
CA ARG A 655 0.80 -7.37 -17.21
C ARG A 655 1.06 -7.14 -15.72
N LEU A 656 2.33 -6.99 -15.37
CA LEU A 656 2.78 -6.58 -14.05
C LEU A 656 2.95 -5.06 -13.95
N PHE A 657 3.24 -4.37 -15.07
CA PHE A 657 3.44 -2.93 -15.14
C PHE A 657 2.30 -2.20 -15.88
N GLN A 658 2.15 -0.90 -15.63
CA GLN A 658 1.12 0.00 -16.20
C GLN A 658 1.52 0.61 -17.56
N SER A 659 2.79 0.47 -17.94
CA SER A 659 3.33 0.92 -19.23
C SER A 659 4.41 0.00 -19.77
#